data_AF-A0A1E7J263-F1
#
_entry.id   AF-A0A1E7J263-F1
#
_cell.length_a   1.000
_cell.length_b   1.000
_cell.length_c   1.000
_cell.angle_alpha   90.00
_cell.angle_beta   90.00
_cell.angle_gamma   90.00
#
_symmetry.space_group_name_H-M   'P 1'
#
loop_
_entity.id
_entity.type
_entity.pdbx_description
1 polymer ?
#
loop_
_entity_poly.entity_id
_entity_poly.type
_entity_poly.pdbx_seq_one_letter_code
_entity_poly.pdbx_strand_id
1 'polypeptide(L)'
;MSKSRKFSCFLMGSQSRLIQCAEILLQKGHQILGVISAEPSIQRWAKEKNLWQVMPSSDIVKLLEQQPFDLFFSIDNFYKVPNEILTLPRLYAINFHDAPLPKYGGVNATNWAIINGERIHGITWHIMTDLIDAGDILKQKTFPLYDVETAYTLNAKCYEESIKCFDELINELGKDQVQPIRQNLENRTYFPRWKRPPAACTIDWNRSADEIYALFRGLNFSSYWNPLGLPKLYLGDDAVIVRQMNILESATSATPGTITAVGDGIINVATATQEVVLGEFCLFGGATISPSQFLLKYGLREGSQLPRLEGERADNITKIHSQLCRYEDFWIQRLASVEPIEVPYKKRRVLTSNPSEYQEERFSTSMLTMKNWELSEKPGDMVLAAFLLYLSRIGVKETFDINFRDESLQEVLMGEEVFFASHVPLRIDADYEQSFEEFFKAIQKQIESVRSHESYARDLGLRDTILRKAFIPHFSQGLPVVVERTKHLSGYQPKCDAELIIVIPDDGKECLCLFDEEVMDRPGIGRMREQFTVLLNDIALEQDRLIGSLSILPEQESQMLLTEWQGPGMAYPQATCLHHLFEAQVERTPDAEALVFENERLTYRELNRRANQVAHRLRALGVGPETLVGLCVNRSLEMVVGILGILKSGGAYVPLDPTYPQERLTFMLEDTRASVVLTQQSLAANLPPNSAEILYLDAPDVQLMPSDATANENPVSGVKPENLAYIIYTSGSTGKPKGVLVTHANVVRLFKATESWFHFGPEDVWTLFHSHAFDFSVWEIWGALFYGGRLVIVPYEVSRSPKEFYRLLVRERVTVLNQTPSAFQQLIQAEETGGPEDNLALRLVIFGGEVLELQSLKPWIKRHGDTNPQLVNMYGITETTVHVTYRPIAAEDVQSGRGSVIGVPIPDLQVYVLDRYLHPVPIGVAGELYVGGAGLARGYLNRPELTEERFILNPFSNMPGARLYKTGDVARYLLNRDLEYLGRADQQVQIRGFRVEPGEIEAVLTEHNAVGQTVVIVREDQAGDQRLVAYFVSASHDAVTVIELRKHLRTKLPEYMIPQHFVELDALPLTPSGKVDRRALPAPQEDRQTEETYVAPQNEVEKVVARIWEELLRVKNIGIHDSFFELGGNSLLLVRMLHKLQESFAKELSIVEMFRHPTIETLAKFLTQKQKKARSFATTHDIVKKQKESLKRQKRLATARRQSHE
;
A
#
# COMPACT_ATOMS: atom_id res chain seq x y z
N MET A 1 -50.09 46.47 18.14
CA MET A 1 -48.97 45.53 18.00
C MET A 1 -47.70 46.23 18.49
N SER A 2 -47.19 45.85 19.66
CA SER A 2 -45.92 46.38 20.19
C SER A 2 -44.77 45.94 19.27
N LYS A 3 -43.97 46.88 18.75
CA LYS A 3 -42.77 46.56 17.96
C LYS A 3 -41.74 45.92 18.91
N SER A 4 -41.42 44.65 18.69
CA SER A 4 -40.31 43.96 19.39
C SER A 4 -38.99 44.70 19.15
N ARG A 5 -38.27 45.02 20.23
CA ARG A 5 -36.96 45.66 20.25
C ARG A 5 -35.94 44.77 19.53
N LYS A 6 -35.23 45.33 18.55
CA LYS A 6 -34.06 44.69 17.92
C LYS A 6 -32.81 45.00 18.72
N PHE A 7 -31.86 44.08 18.70
CA PHE A 7 -30.59 44.19 19.38
C PHE A 7 -29.48 43.58 18.52
N SER A 8 -28.26 43.95 18.85
CA SER A 8 -27.02 43.49 18.23
C SER A 8 -26.29 42.49 19.14
N CYS A 9 -25.69 41.44 18.57
CA CYS A 9 -24.99 40.44 19.36
C CYS A 9 -23.77 39.81 18.68
N PHE A 10 -22.92 39.21 19.51
CA PHE A 10 -21.87 38.26 19.11
C PHE A 10 -22.22 36.86 19.63
N LEU A 11 -21.83 35.84 18.85
CA LEU A 11 -22.02 34.44 19.20
C LEU A 11 -20.66 33.74 19.31
N MET A 12 -20.48 32.89 20.32
CA MET A 12 -19.28 32.07 20.50
C MET A 12 -19.66 30.61 20.72
N GLY A 13 -18.99 29.68 20.03
CA GLY A 13 -19.30 28.25 20.15
C GLY A 13 -18.67 27.36 19.10
N SER A 14 -18.78 26.04 19.26
CA SER A 14 -18.15 25.06 18.36
C SER A 14 -19.06 23.91 17.90
N GLN A 15 -20.37 23.99 18.13
CA GLN A 15 -21.32 22.94 17.73
C GLN A 15 -22.51 23.49 16.93
N SER A 16 -23.27 22.57 16.30
CA SER A 16 -24.42 22.90 15.44
C SER A 16 -25.54 23.67 16.16
N ARG A 17 -25.62 23.60 17.49
CA ARG A 17 -26.55 24.39 18.31
C ARG A 17 -26.37 25.89 18.10
N LEU A 18 -25.14 26.36 17.92
CA LEU A 18 -24.83 27.76 17.65
C LEU A 18 -25.50 28.23 16.37
N ILE A 19 -25.41 27.43 15.29
CA ILE A 19 -26.02 27.75 14.00
C ILE A 19 -27.55 27.84 14.16
N GLN A 20 -28.18 26.89 14.86
CA GLN A 20 -29.62 26.93 15.08
C GLN A 20 -30.07 28.17 15.86
N CYS A 21 -29.35 28.54 16.93
CA CYS A 21 -29.61 29.75 17.70
C CYS A 21 -29.41 31.02 16.86
N ALA A 22 -28.38 31.03 16.01
CA ALA A 22 -28.13 32.14 15.10
C ALA A 22 -29.24 32.31 14.04
N GLU A 23 -29.73 31.21 13.47
CA GLU A 23 -30.84 31.27 12.52
C GLU A 23 -32.12 31.81 13.19
N ILE A 24 -32.40 31.48 14.44
CA ILE A 24 -33.50 32.08 15.22
C ILE A 24 -33.35 33.60 15.33
N LEU A 25 -32.14 34.07 15.66
CA LEU A 25 -31.85 35.52 15.76
C LEU A 25 -32.04 36.22 14.41
N LEU A 26 -31.54 35.64 13.32
CA LEU A 26 -31.68 36.18 11.97
C LEU A 26 -33.14 36.19 11.49
N GLN A 27 -33.89 35.10 11.68
CA GLN A 27 -35.31 35.00 11.33
C GLN A 27 -36.16 36.04 12.06
N LYS A 28 -35.83 36.30 13.33
CA LYS A 28 -36.47 37.35 14.12
C LYS A 28 -35.90 38.74 13.82
N GLY A 29 -34.93 38.90 12.92
CA GLY A 29 -34.41 40.20 12.48
C GLY A 29 -33.53 40.93 13.51
N HIS A 30 -32.84 40.19 14.38
CA HIS A 30 -31.78 40.72 15.23
C HIS A 30 -30.46 40.78 14.43
N GLN A 31 -29.53 41.64 14.85
CA GLN A 31 -28.26 41.83 14.14
C GLN A 31 -27.17 40.98 14.79
N ILE A 32 -26.61 40.03 14.04
CA ILE A 32 -25.41 39.30 14.45
C ILE A 32 -24.21 40.03 13.86
N LEU A 33 -23.28 40.48 14.71
CA LEU A 33 -22.10 41.23 14.28
C LEU A 33 -20.95 40.29 13.90
N GLY A 34 -20.82 39.16 14.59
CA GLY A 34 -19.80 38.17 14.30
C GLY A 34 -19.95 36.90 15.12
N VAL A 35 -19.19 35.89 14.70
CA VAL A 35 -19.20 34.54 15.25
C VAL A 35 -17.76 34.14 15.58
N ILE A 36 -17.58 33.66 16.81
CA ILE A 36 -16.29 33.24 17.35
C ILE A 36 -16.25 31.71 17.38
N SER A 37 -15.46 31.11 16.51
CA SER A 37 -15.31 29.65 16.44
C SER A 37 -14.01 29.24 15.75
N ALA A 38 -13.43 28.09 16.09
CA ALA A 38 -12.39 27.47 15.27
C ALA A 38 -12.96 26.42 14.30
N GLU A 39 -14.27 26.14 14.39
CA GLU A 39 -14.90 25.04 13.68
C GLU A 39 -15.13 25.38 12.19
N PRO A 40 -14.55 24.63 11.23
CA PRO A 40 -14.64 24.97 9.81
C PRO A 40 -16.07 25.04 9.29
N SER A 41 -16.99 24.22 9.82
CA SER A 41 -18.41 24.21 9.44
C SER A 41 -19.12 25.51 9.84
N ILE A 42 -18.85 26.04 11.05
CA ILE A 42 -19.38 27.30 11.54
C ILE A 42 -18.76 28.48 10.78
N GLN A 43 -17.46 28.42 10.50
CA GLN A 43 -16.76 29.44 9.70
C GLN A 43 -17.34 29.56 8.28
N ARG A 44 -17.63 28.42 7.64
CA ARG A 44 -18.30 28.39 6.34
C ARG A 44 -19.69 29.01 6.41
N TRP A 45 -20.51 28.60 7.36
CA TRP A 45 -21.86 29.15 7.55
C TRP A 45 -21.83 30.67 7.83
N ALA A 46 -20.91 31.14 8.68
CA ALA A 46 -20.75 32.57 8.96
C ALA A 46 -20.35 33.35 7.69
N LYS A 47 -19.50 32.77 6.84
CA LYS A 47 -19.13 33.34 5.52
C LYS A 47 -20.35 33.51 4.62
N GLU A 48 -21.17 32.46 4.51
CA GLU A 48 -22.39 32.46 3.67
C GLU A 48 -23.39 33.54 4.11
N LYS A 49 -23.44 33.84 5.41
CA LYS A 49 -24.30 34.88 5.99
C LYS A 49 -23.66 36.27 6.04
N ASN A 50 -22.45 36.44 5.48
CA ASN A 50 -21.66 37.68 5.53
C ASN A 50 -21.43 38.22 6.96
N LEU A 51 -21.19 37.32 7.91
CA LEU A 51 -20.91 37.67 9.31
C LEU A 51 -19.40 37.75 9.56
N TRP A 52 -18.98 38.56 10.52
CA TRP A 52 -17.57 38.63 10.90
C TRP A 52 -17.11 37.32 11.54
N GLN A 53 -15.97 36.80 11.06
CA GLN A 53 -15.36 35.56 11.53
C GLN A 53 -14.22 35.89 12.48
N VAL A 54 -14.31 35.41 13.72
CA VAL A 54 -13.29 35.65 14.74
C VAL A 54 -12.75 34.33 15.25
N MET A 55 -11.43 34.17 15.24
CA MET A 55 -10.78 33.00 15.84
C MET A 55 -10.68 33.17 17.36
N PRO A 56 -10.95 32.11 18.16
CA PRO A 56 -10.66 32.13 19.59
C PRO A 56 -9.16 32.35 19.81
N SER A 57 -8.77 33.52 20.32
CA SER A 57 -7.37 33.90 20.55
C SER A 57 -7.26 34.88 21.71
N SER A 58 -6.03 35.16 22.18
CA SER A 58 -5.76 36.12 23.24
C SER A 58 -6.19 37.56 22.90
N ASP A 59 -6.33 37.91 21.62
CA ASP A 59 -6.70 39.26 21.17
C ASP A 59 -8.21 39.47 21.00
N ILE A 60 -9.04 38.46 21.29
CA ILE A 60 -10.49 38.52 21.10
C ILE A 60 -11.16 39.71 21.80
N VAL A 61 -10.66 40.12 22.96
CA VAL A 61 -11.17 41.26 23.74
C VAL A 61 -11.06 42.55 22.93
N LYS A 62 -9.88 42.83 22.36
CA LYS A 62 -9.63 44.04 21.55
C LYS A 62 -10.49 44.10 20.30
N LEU A 63 -10.84 42.94 19.73
CA LEU A 63 -11.71 42.86 18.55
C LEU A 63 -13.15 43.21 18.89
N LEU A 64 -13.66 42.69 20.01
CA LEU A 64 -15.02 42.95 20.46
C LEU A 64 -15.21 44.40 20.96
N GLU A 65 -14.18 45.02 21.54
CA GLU A 65 -14.20 46.44 21.97
C GLU A 65 -14.42 47.44 20.82
N GLN A 66 -14.08 47.06 19.58
CA GLN A 66 -14.17 47.95 18.41
C GLN A 66 -15.59 48.25 17.96
N GLN A 67 -16.58 47.46 18.39
CA GLN A 67 -17.97 47.56 17.97
C GLN A 67 -18.88 47.45 19.20
N PRO A 68 -19.66 48.47 19.57
CA PRO A 68 -20.56 48.35 20.71
C PRO A 68 -21.76 47.47 20.35
N PHE A 69 -22.11 46.53 21.24
CA PHE A 69 -23.18 45.56 21.01
C PHE A 69 -24.01 45.31 22.27
N ASP A 70 -25.21 44.74 22.12
CA ASP A 70 -26.16 44.64 23.23
C ASP A 70 -26.03 43.32 24.00
N LEU A 71 -25.81 42.19 23.32
CA LEU A 71 -25.75 40.85 23.93
C LEU A 71 -24.54 40.04 23.46
N PHE A 72 -23.97 39.23 24.35
CA PHE A 72 -22.99 38.20 23.98
C PHE A 72 -23.55 36.83 24.34
N PHE A 73 -23.57 35.87 23.40
CA PHE A 73 -23.99 34.51 23.68
C PHE A 73 -22.81 33.55 23.58
N SER A 74 -22.48 32.88 24.70
CA SER A 74 -21.61 31.72 24.74
C SER A 74 -22.47 30.46 24.65
N ILE A 75 -22.36 29.74 23.54
CA ILE A 75 -23.17 28.55 23.20
C ILE A 75 -22.21 27.40 22.93
N ASP A 76 -22.21 26.37 23.76
CA ASP A 76 -21.39 25.15 23.55
C ASP A 76 -19.90 25.43 23.36
N ASN A 77 -19.35 26.17 24.30
CA ASN A 77 -17.99 26.66 24.20
C ASN A 77 -17.02 25.78 25.00
N PHE A 78 -15.95 25.32 24.34
CA PHE A 78 -14.82 24.62 25.00
C PHE A 78 -13.70 25.58 25.42
N TYR A 79 -13.77 26.84 25.00
CA TYR A 79 -12.77 27.85 25.33
C TYR A 79 -13.17 28.63 26.59
N LYS A 80 -12.19 28.98 27.42
CA LYS A 80 -12.41 29.87 28.55
C LYS A 80 -12.73 31.27 28.02
N VAL A 81 -13.93 31.78 28.30
CA VAL A 81 -14.31 33.17 28.00
C VAL A 81 -13.52 34.10 28.92
N PRO A 82 -12.72 35.05 28.39
CA PRO A 82 -12.06 36.07 29.21
C PRO A 82 -13.07 36.91 30.01
N ASN A 83 -12.76 37.20 31.27
CA ASN A 83 -13.66 37.93 32.16
C ASN A 83 -13.97 39.35 31.66
N GLU A 84 -13.04 39.93 30.89
CA GLU A 84 -13.16 41.25 30.26
C GLU A 84 -14.37 41.30 29.30
N ILE A 85 -14.62 40.22 28.56
CA ILE A 85 -15.75 40.13 27.61
C ILE A 85 -17.09 40.28 28.33
N LEU A 86 -17.20 39.82 29.58
CA LEU A 86 -18.45 39.78 30.33
C LEU A 86 -19.04 41.18 30.59
N THR A 87 -18.19 42.22 30.52
CA THR A 87 -18.59 43.63 30.75
C THR A 87 -18.82 44.44 29.48
N LEU A 88 -18.50 43.90 28.30
CA LEU A 88 -18.64 44.58 27.01
C LEU A 88 -20.09 44.75 26.50
N PRO A 89 -21.00 43.75 26.65
CA PRO A 89 -22.37 43.89 26.17
C PRO A 89 -23.13 44.95 26.98
N ARG A 90 -23.97 45.76 26.32
CA ARG A 90 -24.81 46.76 27.02
C ARG A 90 -25.87 46.15 27.93
N LEU A 91 -26.28 44.91 27.67
CA LEU A 91 -27.31 44.21 28.43
C LEU A 91 -26.70 43.04 29.20
N TYR A 92 -26.50 41.89 28.53
CA TYR A 92 -26.11 40.64 29.17
C TYR A 92 -25.08 39.87 28.35
N ALA A 93 -24.12 39.25 29.04
CA ALA A 93 -23.35 38.13 28.53
C ALA A 93 -24.04 36.85 29.02
N ILE A 94 -24.51 36.00 28.11
CA ILE A 94 -25.41 34.88 28.40
C ILE A 94 -24.71 33.57 28.05
N ASN A 95 -24.75 32.59 28.96
CA ASN A 95 -24.28 31.23 28.73
C ASN A 95 -25.45 30.24 28.75
N PHE A 96 -25.23 29.11 28.11
CA PHE A 96 -26.10 27.94 28.14
C PHE A 96 -25.53 26.84 29.05
N HIS A 97 -26.40 26.15 29.79
CA HIS A 97 -26.03 24.97 30.58
C HIS A 97 -27.04 23.82 30.37
N ASP A 98 -26.54 22.61 30.07
CA ASP A 98 -27.30 21.36 29.90
C ASP A 98 -27.77 20.79 31.27
N ALA A 99 -28.21 21.66 32.18
CA ALA A 99 -28.77 21.28 33.47
C ALA A 99 -29.59 22.41 34.11
N PRO A 100 -30.52 22.09 35.03
CA PRO A 100 -31.16 23.10 35.86
C PRO A 100 -30.16 23.60 36.92
N LEU A 101 -29.75 24.86 36.81
CA LEU A 101 -28.96 25.52 37.83
C LEU A 101 -29.84 25.87 39.06
N PRO A 102 -29.29 25.89 40.29
CA PRO A 102 -27.89 25.67 40.67
C PRO A 102 -27.48 24.20 40.83
N LYS A 103 -28.43 23.25 40.75
CA LYS A 103 -28.22 21.88 41.24
C LYS A 103 -27.05 21.15 40.58
N TYR A 104 -26.90 21.28 39.26
CA TYR A 104 -25.90 20.55 38.48
C TYR A 104 -25.03 21.55 37.70
N GLY A 105 -23.90 21.96 38.29
CA GLY A 105 -22.90 22.77 37.58
C GLY A 105 -21.78 21.89 37.01
N GLY A 106 -21.23 22.24 35.85
CA GLY A 106 -20.06 21.59 35.25
C GLY A 106 -20.37 20.68 34.07
N VAL A 107 -19.33 20.04 33.53
CA VAL A 107 -19.42 19.19 32.31
C VAL A 107 -20.07 17.83 32.59
N ASN A 108 -20.73 17.25 31.58
CA ASN A 108 -21.38 15.92 31.65
C ASN A 108 -22.54 15.82 32.67
N ALA A 109 -23.28 16.92 32.89
CA ALA A 109 -24.39 16.96 33.84
C ALA A 109 -25.48 15.92 33.56
N THR A 110 -25.76 15.60 32.30
CA THR A 110 -26.73 14.57 31.90
C THR A 110 -26.31 13.16 32.35
N ASN A 111 -25.02 12.83 32.30
CA ASN A 111 -24.50 11.59 32.85
C ASN A 111 -24.77 11.51 34.37
N TRP A 112 -24.39 12.56 35.10
CA TRP A 112 -24.52 12.59 36.56
C TRP A 112 -25.97 12.59 37.03
N ALA A 113 -26.88 13.25 36.31
CA ALA A 113 -28.30 13.21 36.61
C ALA A 113 -28.86 11.77 36.53
N ILE A 114 -28.48 11.02 35.49
CA ILE A 114 -28.90 9.62 35.35
C ILE A 114 -28.23 8.75 36.41
N ILE A 115 -26.91 8.86 36.60
CA ILE A 115 -26.14 8.08 37.59
C ILE A 115 -26.67 8.28 39.02
N ASN A 116 -27.08 9.51 39.36
CA ASN A 116 -27.61 9.83 40.68
C ASN A 116 -29.11 9.52 40.84
N GLY A 117 -29.76 8.95 39.81
CA GLY A 117 -31.17 8.55 39.87
C GLY A 117 -32.16 9.72 39.92
N GLU A 118 -31.83 10.85 39.28
CA GLU A 118 -32.71 12.02 39.25
C GLU A 118 -34.04 11.72 38.55
N ARG A 119 -35.11 12.38 38.99
CA ARG A 119 -36.45 12.25 38.36
C ARG A 119 -36.83 13.46 37.51
N ILE A 120 -36.08 14.55 37.63
CA ILE A 120 -36.32 15.82 36.91
C ILE A 120 -34.95 16.33 36.44
N HIS A 121 -34.86 16.69 35.16
CA HIS A 121 -33.72 17.39 34.58
C HIS A 121 -34.19 18.64 33.85
N GLY A 122 -33.30 19.33 33.14
CA GLY A 122 -33.64 20.58 32.48
C GLY A 122 -32.44 21.25 31.84
N ILE A 123 -32.68 22.45 31.32
CA ILE A 123 -31.67 23.33 30.74
C ILE A 123 -31.81 24.74 31.32
N THR A 124 -30.72 25.50 31.27
CA THR A 124 -30.66 26.87 31.79
C THR A 124 -29.95 27.80 30.81
N TRP A 125 -30.50 29.01 30.63
CA TRP A 125 -29.84 30.17 30.06
C TRP A 125 -29.68 31.22 31.17
N HIS A 126 -28.44 31.62 31.47
CA HIS A 126 -28.12 32.49 32.60
C HIS A 126 -27.07 33.54 32.24
N ILE A 127 -27.01 34.60 33.04
CA ILE A 127 -25.99 35.64 32.93
C ILE A 127 -24.64 35.05 33.35
N MET A 128 -23.58 35.32 32.61
CA MET A 128 -22.22 34.97 33.00
C MET A 128 -21.67 35.95 34.02
N THR A 129 -21.01 35.44 35.06
CA THR A 129 -20.13 36.21 35.94
C THR A 129 -18.69 35.67 35.85
N ASP A 130 -17.79 36.21 36.66
CA ASP A 130 -16.41 35.71 36.87
C ASP A 130 -16.31 34.19 37.10
N LEU A 131 -17.36 33.59 37.66
CA LEU A 131 -17.62 32.16 37.70
C LEU A 131 -18.71 31.86 36.67
N ILE A 132 -18.34 31.50 35.43
CA ILE A 132 -19.18 31.37 34.21
C ILE A 132 -20.63 30.84 34.43
N ASP A 133 -20.84 29.96 35.41
CA ASP A 133 -22.12 29.32 35.74
C ASP A 133 -22.76 29.75 37.08
N ALA A 134 -22.41 30.94 37.58
CA ALA A 134 -22.83 31.46 38.89
C ALA A 134 -23.74 32.70 38.82
N GLY A 135 -24.05 33.21 37.63
CA GLY A 135 -24.90 34.37 37.47
C GLY A 135 -26.39 34.07 37.44
N ASP A 136 -27.17 35.15 37.43
CA ASP A 136 -28.62 35.06 37.56
C ASP A 136 -29.26 34.38 36.34
N ILE A 137 -30.29 33.59 36.61
CA ILE A 137 -30.98 32.76 35.61
C ILE A 137 -31.92 33.65 34.82
N LEU A 138 -31.76 33.69 33.49
CA LEU A 138 -32.67 34.43 32.60
C LEU A 138 -33.86 33.56 32.19
N LYS A 139 -33.59 32.28 31.92
CA LYS A 139 -34.62 31.32 31.55
C LYS A 139 -34.18 29.91 31.94
N GLN A 140 -35.11 29.12 32.44
CA GLN A 140 -34.88 27.74 32.80
C GLN A 140 -36.11 26.91 32.45
N LYS A 141 -35.88 25.70 31.94
CA LYS A 141 -36.94 24.76 31.61
C LYS A 141 -36.60 23.40 32.18
N THR A 142 -37.52 22.85 32.96
CA THR A 142 -37.39 21.51 33.54
C THR A 142 -38.34 20.53 32.88
N PHE A 143 -37.94 19.27 32.80
CA PHE A 143 -38.73 18.17 32.25
C PHE A 143 -38.48 16.87 33.03
N PRO A 144 -39.44 15.93 33.02
CA PRO A 144 -39.27 14.65 33.70
C PRO A 144 -38.15 13.83 33.05
N LEU A 145 -37.42 13.09 33.89
CA LEU A 145 -36.45 12.07 33.49
C LEU A 145 -37.11 10.68 33.59
N TYR A 146 -37.03 9.88 32.52
CA TYR A 146 -37.63 8.55 32.47
C TYR A 146 -36.59 7.43 32.67
N ASP A 147 -37.03 6.28 33.15
CA ASP A 147 -36.17 5.12 33.46
C ASP A 147 -35.57 4.43 32.22
N VAL A 148 -35.97 4.86 31.03
CA VAL A 148 -35.43 4.40 29.74
C VAL A 148 -34.40 5.37 29.14
N GLU A 149 -34.23 6.57 29.69
CA GLU A 149 -33.31 7.57 29.12
C GLU A 149 -31.85 7.17 29.37
N THR A 150 -31.05 7.22 28.31
CA THR A 150 -29.58 7.16 28.35
C THR A 150 -29.01 8.57 28.31
N ALA A 151 -27.71 8.72 28.62
CA ALA A 151 -27.06 10.03 28.52
C ALA A 151 -27.12 10.58 27.07
N TYR A 152 -27.04 9.72 26.06
CA TYR A 152 -27.26 10.10 24.67
C TYR A 152 -28.66 10.70 24.43
N THR A 153 -29.72 9.98 24.82
CA THR A 153 -31.09 10.45 24.59
C THR A 153 -31.42 11.70 25.41
N LEU A 154 -30.85 11.82 26.62
CA LEU A 154 -31.02 13.00 27.47
C LEU A 154 -30.30 14.22 26.89
N ASN A 155 -29.09 14.07 26.35
CA ASN A 155 -28.40 15.15 25.65
C ASN A 155 -29.15 15.60 24.40
N ALA A 156 -29.70 14.67 23.62
CA ALA A 156 -30.55 15.00 22.46
C ALA A 156 -31.79 15.81 22.88
N LYS A 157 -32.46 15.41 23.97
CA LYS A 157 -33.58 16.15 24.55
C LYS A 157 -33.17 17.53 25.05
N CYS A 158 -32.03 17.66 25.73
CA CYS A 158 -31.51 18.97 26.16
C CYS A 158 -31.17 19.86 24.95
N TYR A 159 -30.59 19.30 23.89
CA TYR A 159 -30.35 20.01 22.62
C TYR A 159 -31.65 20.56 22.03
N GLU A 160 -32.69 19.74 21.87
CA GLU A 160 -33.97 20.19 21.32
C GLU A 160 -34.64 21.26 22.20
N GLU A 161 -34.66 21.04 23.52
CA GLU A 161 -35.29 21.97 24.46
C GLU A 161 -34.49 23.27 24.61
N SER A 162 -33.16 23.23 24.45
CA SER A 162 -32.32 24.44 24.45
C SER A 162 -32.70 25.40 23.33
N ILE A 163 -32.96 24.89 22.13
CA ILE A 163 -33.33 25.69 20.95
C ILE A 163 -34.72 26.31 21.13
N LYS A 164 -35.71 25.52 21.61
CA LYS A 164 -37.06 26.03 21.90
C LYS A 164 -37.02 27.11 23.00
N CYS A 165 -36.29 26.84 24.07
CA CYS A 165 -36.15 27.78 25.18
C CYS A 165 -35.38 29.04 24.79
N PHE A 166 -34.40 28.93 23.88
CA PHE A 166 -33.73 30.08 23.29
C PHE A 166 -34.71 30.95 22.50
N ASP A 167 -35.57 30.37 21.65
CA ASP A 167 -36.61 31.14 20.94
C ASP A 167 -37.50 31.95 21.90
N GLU A 168 -37.97 31.29 22.98
CA GLU A 168 -38.74 31.93 24.05
C GLU A 168 -37.97 33.08 24.72
N LEU A 169 -36.70 32.85 25.09
CA LEU A 169 -35.83 33.85 25.70
C LEU A 169 -35.64 35.06 24.77
N ILE A 170 -35.38 34.84 23.47
CA ILE A 170 -35.23 35.93 22.50
C ILE A 170 -36.53 36.73 22.35
N ASN A 171 -37.69 36.06 22.37
CA ASN A 171 -38.99 36.74 22.33
C ASN A 171 -39.22 37.63 23.56
N GLU A 172 -38.82 37.16 24.74
CA GLU A 172 -38.94 37.91 26.00
C GLU A 172 -37.95 39.07 26.07
N LEU A 173 -36.70 38.87 25.63
CA LEU A 173 -35.69 39.94 25.52
C LEU A 173 -36.16 41.04 24.56
N GLY A 174 -36.75 40.68 23.42
CA GLY A 174 -37.31 41.63 22.46
C GLY A 174 -38.53 42.41 23.00
N LYS A 175 -39.20 41.92 24.05
CA LYS A 175 -40.34 42.59 24.71
C LYS A 175 -39.97 43.27 26.02
N ASP A 176 -38.70 43.21 26.43
CA ASP A 176 -38.23 43.68 27.74
C ASP A 176 -38.96 43.00 28.92
N GLN A 177 -39.27 41.71 28.75
CA GLN A 177 -40.03 40.90 29.71
C GLN A 177 -39.17 39.93 30.54
N VAL A 178 -37.85 39.94 30.35
CA VAL A 178 -36.94 39.06 31.08
C VAL A 178 -36.64 39.65 32.46
N GLN A 179 -36.91 38.87 33.51
CA GLN A 179 -36.50 39.20 34.88
C GLN A 179 -35.49 38.16 35.37
N PRO A 180 -34.21 38.54 35.59
CA PRO A 180 -33.20 37.63 36.12
C PRO A 180 -33.59 37.09 37.51
N ILE A 181 -33.49 35.78 37.69
CA ILE A 181 -33.76 35.09 38.95
C ILE A 181 -32.43 34.81 39.64
N ARG A 182 -32.26 35.30 40.87
CA ARG A 182 -31.02 35.10 41.64
C ARG A 182 -30.78 33.62 41.91
N GLN A 183 -29.60 33.12 41.52
CA GLN A 183 -29.21 31.73 41.73
C GLN A 183 -28.82 31.49 43.21
N ASN A 184 -29.26 30.37 43.79
CA ASN A 184 -28.82 29.93 45.12
C ASN A 184 -27.55 29.07 45.02
N LEU A 185 -26.38 29.70 45.18
CA LEU A 185 -25.09 29.04 45.03
C LEU A 185 -24.74 28.06 46.17
N GLU A 186 -25.39 28.16 47.34
CA GLU A 186 -25.12 27.26 48.48
C GLU A 186 -25.65 25.84 48.24
N ASN A 187 -26.69 25.70 47.41
CA ASN A 187 -27.29 24.41 47.04
C ASN A 187 -26.69 23.80 45.76
N ARG A 188 -25.51 24.27 45.34
CA ARG A 188 -24.87 23.86 44.09
C ARG A 188 -24.08 22.57 44.25
N THR A 189 -24.42 21.54 43.48
CA THR A 189 -23.53 20.41 43.26
C THR A 189 -22.74 20.65 41.98
N TYR A 190 -21.44 20.96 42.13
CA TYR A 190 -20.53 21.15 41.01
C TYR A 190 -19.76 19.85 40.74
N PHE A 191 -19.88 19.32 39.52
CA PHE A 191 -19.13 18.16 39.05
C PHE A 191 -17.96 18.65 38.19
N PRO A 192 -16.72 18.68 38.72
CA PRO A 192 -15.58 19.12 37.93
C PRO A 192 -15.28 18.13 36.80
N ARG A 193 -14.57 18.59 35.75
CA ARG A 193 -14.16 17.75 34.60
C ARG A 193 -13.39 16.49 35.01
N TRP A 194 -12.68 16.52 36.14
CA TRP A 194 -11.92 15.37 36.68
C TRP A 194 -12.72 14.45 37.60
N LYS A 195 -14.00 14.76 37.91
CA LYS A 195 -14.82 13.81 38.66
C LYS A 195 -15.10 12.60 37.78
N ARG A 196 -14.85 11.41 38.31
CA ARG A 196 -15.14 10.13 37.67
C ARG A 196 -16.14 9.33 38.51
N PRO A 197 -16.96 8.45 37.90
CA PRO A 197 -17.78 7.50 38.64
C PRO A 197 -16.90 6.58 39.52
N PRO A 198 -17.43 6.08 40.64
CA PRO A 198 -16.70 5.17 41.53
C PRO A 198 -16.14 3.95 40.80
N ALA A 199 -15.05 3.41 41.33
CA ALA A 199 -14.39 2.17 40.90
C ALA A 199 -14.10 2.10 39.40
N ALA A 200 -13.80 3.24 38.75
CA ALA A 200 -13.57 3.31 37.31
C ALA A 200 -14.69 2.70 36.46
N CYS A 201 -15.94 2.89 36.88
CA CYS A 201 -17.16 2.36 36.23
C CYS A 201 -17.29 0.83 36.30
N THR A 202 -16.59 0.19 37.24
CA THR A 202 -16.75 -1.25 37.52
C THR A 202 -18.08 -1.50 38.22
N ILE A 203 -18.79 -2.54 37.76
CA ILE A 203 -20.09 -2.94 38.32
C ILE A 203 -19.88 -3.57 39.70
N ASP A 204 -20.52 -2.99 40.71
CA ASP A 204 -20.60 -3.53 42.07
C ASP A 204 -21.93 -4.25 42.25
N TRP A 205 -21.88 -5.58 42.29
CA TRP A 205 -23.06 -6.44 42.39
C TRP A 205 -23.86 -6.24 43.68
N ASN A 206 -23.30 -5.63 44.72
CA ASN A 206 -23.99 -5.35 45.98
C ASN A 206 -24.99 -4.21 45.92
N ARG A 207 -25.04 -3.51 44.78
CA ARG A 207 -25.99 -2.43 44.54
C ARG A 207 -27.29 -2.97 43.98
N SER A 208 -28.34 -2.15 44.04
CA SER A 208 -29.62 -2.52 43.43
C SER A 208 -29.49 -2.59 41.90
N ALA A 209 -30.38 -3.36 41.26
CA ALA A 209 -30.42 -3.41 39.79
C ALA A 209 -30.62 -2.02 39.18
N ASP A 210 -31.42 -1.16 39.83
CA ASP A 210 -31.66 0.22 39.41
C ASP A 210 -30.39 1.07 39.44
N GLU A 211 -29.56 0.95 40.49
CA GLU A 211 -28.31 1.70 40.62
C GLU A 211 -27.27 1.26 39.56
N ILE A 212 -27.14 -0.04 39.33
CA ILE A 212 -26.24 -0.60 38.32
C ILE A 212 -26.69 -0.18 36.92
N TYR A 213 -27.98 -0.25 36.64
CA TYR A 213 -28.54 0.12 35.36
C TYR A 213 -28.48 1.63 35.11
N ALA A 214 -28.67 2.46 36.15
CA ALA A 214 -28.47 3.91 36.08
C ALA A 214 -27.02 4.25 35.70
N LEU A 215 -26.02 3.57 36.28
CA LEU A 215 -24.62 3.71 35.88
C LEU A 215 -24.44 3.35 34.39
N PHE A 216 -24.97 2.21 33.95
CA PHE A 216 -24.89 1.78 32.55
C PHE A 216 -25.52 2.80 31.59
N ARG A 217 -26.76 3.26 31.85
CA ARG A 217 -27.48 4.25 31.03
C ARG A 217 -26.78 5.60 31.01
N GLY A 218 -26.27 6.04 32.16
CA GLY A 218 -25.52 7.29 32.30
C GLY A 218 -24.18 7.27 31.57
N LEU A 219 -23.64 6.08 31.26
CA LEU A 219 -22.41 5.93 30.48
C LEU A 219 -22.64 5.63 28.99
N ASN A 220 -23.87 5.36 28.58
CA ASN A 220 -24.18 4.99 27.20
C ASN A 220 -24.36 6.22 26.28
N PHE A 221 -23.32 6.51 25.51
CA PHE A 221 -23.30 7.52 24.44
C PHE A 221 -23.44 6.91 23.03
N SER A 222 -23.82 5.63 22.94
CA SER A 222 -23.79 4.86 21.70
C SER A 222 -22.38 4.85 21.07
N SER A 223 -22.18 5.51 19.93
CA SER A 223 -20.92 5.54 19.17
C SER A 223 -19.99 6.71 19.53
N TYR A 224 -20.38 7.62 20.42
CA TYR A 224 -19.59 8.81 20.77
C TYR A 224 -18.64 8.59 21.95
N TRP A 225 -17.73 9.55 22.14
CA TRP A 225 -16.83 9.60 23.29
C TRP A 225 -17.57 9.85 24.58
N ASN A 226 -17.31 9.02 25.59
CA ASN A 226 -17.72 9.26 26.96
C ASN A 226 -16.48 9.52 27.83
N PRO A 227 -16.28 10.75 28.33
CA PRO A 227 -15.12 11.09 29.15
C PRO A 227 -15.15 10.45 30.55
N LEU A 228 -16.30 9.95 31.02
CA LEU A 228 -16.43 9.40 32.37
C LEU A 228 -15.99 7.94 32.50
N GLY A 229 -16.06 7.15 31.43
CA GLY A 229 -15.73 5.72 31.46
C GLY A 229 -16.70 4.86 30.66
N LEU A 230 -16.47 3.54 30.70
CA LEU A 230 -17.40 2.52 30.19
C LEU A 230 -17.76 1.51 31.30
N PRO A 231 -19.01 1.02 31.36
CA PRO A 231 -19.42 0.03 32.34
C PRO A 231 -18.66 -1.28 32.11
N LYS A 232 -18.06 -1.84 33.17
CA LYS A 232 -17.17 -3.00 33.06
C LYS A 232 -17.34 -4.00 34.20
N LEU A 233 -17.03 -5.26 33.91
CA LEU A 233 -16.97 -6.37 34.84
C LEU A 233 -15.53 -6.64 35.25
N TYR A 234 -15.32 -6.89 36.53
CA TYR A 234 -14.07 -7.37 37.09
C TYR A 234 -14.08 -8.90 37.18
N LEU A 235 -13.02 -9.55 36.70
CA LEU A 235 -12.95 -11.01 36.55
C LEU A 235 -11.68 -11.61 37.19
N GLY A 236 -11.08 -10.93 38.16
CA GLY A 236 -9.79 -11.35 38.74
C GLY A 236 -8.64 -10.65 38.02
N ASP A 237 -8.00 -11.34 37.09
CA ASP A 237 -6.83 -10.82 36.36
C ASP A 237 -7.20 -10.08 35.06
N ASP A 238 -8.50 -9.93 34.79
CA ASP A 238 -9.01 -9.30 33.58
C ASP A 238 -10.28 -8.47 33.85
N ALA A 239 -10.63 -7.61 32.89
CA ALA A 239 -11.89 -6.89 32.89
C ALA A 239 -12.50 -6.81 31.50
N VAL A 240 -13.83 -6.84 31.45
CA VAL A 240 -14.62 -6.85 30.22
C VAL A 240 -15.61 -5.71 30.23
N ILE A 241 -15.76 -5.02 29.11
CA ILE A 241 -16.73 -3.94 28.95
C ILE A 241 -18.10 -4.54 28.63
N VAL A 242 -19.13 -4.07 29.32
CA VAL A 242 -20.52 -4.43 29.05
C VAL A 242 -21.08 -3.48 27.99
N ARG A 243 -21.60 -4.03 26.89
CA ARG A 243 -22.16 -3.25 25.78
C ARG A 243 -23.69 -3.23 25.80
N GLN A 244 -24.29 -4.25 26.42
CA GLN A 244 -25.75 -4.37 26.52
C GLN A 244 -26.16 -4.89 27.90
N MET A 245 -27.07 -4.16 28.54
CA MET A 245 -27.65 -4.51 29.84
C MET A 245 -29.14 -4.13 29.86
N ASN A 246 -29.97 -4.91 30.56
CA ASN A 246 -31.36 -4.60 30.91
C ASN A 246 -31.69 -5.09 32.33
N ILE A 247 -32.75 -4.57 32.95
CA ILE A 247 -33.27 -5.07 34.24
C ILE A 247 -34.36 -6.13 33.98
N LEU A 248 -34.36 -7.19 34.78
CA LEU A 248 -35.47 -8.14 34.88
C LEU A 248 -36.33 -7.78 36.10
N GLU A 249 -37.64 -7.53 35.92
CA GLU A 249 -38.49 -7.00 37.00
C GLU A 249 -38.71 -7.97 38.18
N SER A 250 -38.41 -9.26 38.02
CA SER A 250 -38.55 -10.25 39.09
C SER A 250 -37.47 -10.10 40.17
N ALA A 251 -37.91 -10.06 41.43
CA ALA A 251 -37.01 -10.12 42.58
C ALA A 251 -36.21 -11.43 42.58
N THR A 252 -34.94 -11.37 42.99
CA THR A 252 -34.06 -12.54 43.07
C THR A 252 -33.70 -12.86 44.51
N SER A 253 -33.63 -14.14 44.85
CA SER A 253 -33.12 -14.61 46.14
C SER A 253 -31.69 -15.15 46.05
N ALA A 254 -31.08 -15.10 44.87
CA ALA A 254 -29.71 -15.54 44.67
C ALA A 254 -28.71 -14.54 45.27
N THR A 255 -27.52 -15.02 45.63
CA THR A 255 -26.46 -14.15 46.16
C THR A 255 -26.02 -13.16 45.06
N PRO A 256 -25.82 -11.87 45.36
CA PRO A 256 -25.37 -10.91 44.36
C PRO A 256 -24.11 -11.35 43.60
N GLY A 257 -24.12 -11.14 42.29
CA GLY A 257 -23.09 -11.57 41.34
C GLY A 257 -23.25 -13.00 40.82
N THR A 258 -24.25 -13.76 41.27
CA THR A 258 -24.51 -15.12 40.79
C THR A 258 -25.13 -15.09 39.40
N ILE A 259 -24.59 -15.88 38.46
CA ILE A 259 -25.21 -16.12 37.14
C ILE A 259 -26.39 -17.07 37.35
N THR A 260 -27.61 -16.57 37.25
CA THR A 260 -28.84 -17.33 37.57
C THR A 260 -29.43 -18.07 36.38
N ALA A 261 -29.17 -17.61 35.17
CA ALA A 261 -29.57 -18.28 33.93
C ALA A 261 -28.63 -17.93 32.77
N VAL A 262 -28.44 -18.88 31.85
CA VAL A 262 -27.74 -18.68 30.58
C VAL A 262 -28.72 -18.97 29.43
N GLY A 263 -29.05 -17.93 28.66
CA GLY A 263 -29.97 -18.01 27.52
C GLY A 263 -29.24 -17.90 26.17
N ASP A 264 -30.01 -17.95 25.08
CA ASP A 264 -29.47 -17.74 23.74
C ASP A 264 -29.05 -16.28 23.54
N GLY A 265 -27.73 -16.03 23.62
CA GLY A 265 -27.17 -14.69 23.46
C GLY A 265 -27.38 -13.74 24.65
N ILE A 266 -27.74 -14.25 25.84
CA ILE A 266 -27.88 -13.44 27.08
C ILE A 266 -27.46 -14.21 28.34
N ILE A 267 -27.06 -13.49 29.39
CA ILE A 267 -26.87 -14.04 30.74
C ILE A 267 -27.60 -13.21 31.79
N ASN A 268 -28.28 -13.89 32.72
CA ASN A 268 -28.91 -13.25 33.87
C ASN A 268 -27.96 -13.27 35.07
N VAL A 269 -27.82 -12.15 35.76
CA VAL A 269 -26.97 -12.01 36.93
C VAL A 269 -27.77 -11.36 38.07
N ALA A 270 -27.74 -12.00 39.24
CA ALA A 270 -28.38 -11.48 40.44
C ALA A 270 -27.67 -10.22 40.97
N THR A 271 -28.46 -9.22 41.39
CA THR A 271 -28.00 -8.02 42.12
C THR A 271 -28.53 -8.04 43.56
N ALA A 272 -28.42 -6.94 44.30
CA ALA A 272 -28.99 -6.87 45.66
C ALA A 272 -30.53 -6.89 45.70
N THR A 273 -31.22 -6.61 44.59
CA THR A 273 -32.68 -6.48 44.54
C THR A 273 -33.33 -7.35 43.46
N GLN A 274 -32.94 -7.16 42.19
CA GLN A 274 -33.46 -7.88 41.03
C GLN A 274 -32.32 -8.52 40.20
N GLU A 275 -32.63 -9.12 39.07
CA GLU A 275 -31.63 -9.58 38.11
C GLU A 275 -31.37 -8.54 37.02
N VAL A 276 -30.15 -8.52 36.48
CA VAL A 276 -29.83 -7.83 35.23
C VAL A 276 -29.50 -8.83 34.14
N VAL A 277 -29.90 -8.51 32.91
CA VAL A 277 -29.65 -9.30 31.71
C VAL A 277 -28.52 -8.65 30.92
N LEU A 278 -27.43 -9.38 30.69
CA LEU A 278 -26.28 -8.94 29.89
C LEU A 278 -26.30 -9.63 28.52
N GLY A 279 -26.12 -8.86 27.43
CA GLY A 279 -26.27 -9.39 26.06
C GLY A 279 -25.02 -9.32 25.19
N GLU A 280 -24.09 -8.41 25.46
CA GLU A 280 -22.91 -8.20 24.61
C GLU A 280 -21.74 -7.67 25.43
N PHE A 281 -20.53 -8.14 25.12
CA PHE A 281 -19.29 -7.80 25.80
C PHE A 281 -18.22 -7.34 24.81
N CYS A 282 -17.27 -6.53 25.28
CA CYS A 282 -16.13 -6.08 24.50
C CYS A 282 -14.85 -6.16 25.34
N LEU A 283 -13.78 -6.72 24.76
CA LEU A 283 -12.43 -6.72 25.35
C LEU A 283 -11.77 -5.35 25.17
N PHE A 284 -10.79 -5.00 26.00
CA PHE A 284 -10.06 -3.72 25.83
C PHE A 284 -9.33 -3.58 24.48
N GLY A 285 -9.03 -4.69 23.80
CA GLY A 285 -8.52 -4.70 22.43
C GLY A 285 -9.56 -4.38 21.35
N GLY A 286 -10.82 -4.12 21.72
CA GLY A 286 -11.91 -3.78 20.80
C GLY A 286 -12.68 -4.96 20.23
N ALA A 287 -12.23 -6.21 20.48
CA ALA A 287 -12.94 -7.40 20.05
C ALA A 287 -14.26 -7.57 20.83
N THR A 288 -15.37 -7.60 20.10
CA THR A 288 -16.68 -7.98 20.65
C THR A 288 -16.74 -9.49 20.86
N ILE A 289 -17.24 -9.92 22.03
CA ILE A 289 -17.46 -11.33 22.34
C ILE A 289 -18.92 -11.55 22.75
N SER A 290 -19.51 -12.63 22.25
CA SER A 290 -20.86 -13.03 22.63
C SER A 290 -20.90 -13.57 24.06
N PRO A 291 -22.07 -13.63 24.73
CA PRO A 291 -22.16 -14.21 26.07
C PRO A 291 -21.64 -15.65 26.15
N SER A 292 -21.84 -16.48 25.12
CA SER A 292 -21.29 -17.83 25.07
C SER A 292 -19.76 -17.85 25.01
N GLN A 293 -19.15 -16.94 24.25
CA GLN A 293 -17.69 -16.80 24.19
C GLN A 293 -17.11 -16.25 25.50
N PHE A 294 -17.81 -15.30 26.13
CA PHE A 294 -17.47 -14.79 27.45
C PHE A 294 -17.46 -15.91 28.51
N LEU A 295 -18.54 -16.69 28.61
CA LEU A 295 -18.64 -17.81 29.54
C LEU A 295 -17.51 -18.83 29.32
N LEU A 296 -17.25 -19.19 28.06
CA LEU A 296 -16.18 -20.13 27.70
C LEU A 296 -14.80 -19.59 28.08
N LYS A 297 -14.50 -18.33 27.76
CA LYS A 297 -13.19 -17.71 28.01
C LYS A 297 -12.83 -17.68 29.50
N TYR A 298 -13.79 -17.38 30.37
CA TYR A 298 -13.56 -17.23 31.80
C TYR A 298 -13.98 -18.46 32.62
N GLY A 299 -14.34 -19.59 31.96
CA GLY A 299 -14.72 -20.82 32.63
C GLY A 299 -15.99 -20.70 33.49
N LEU A 300 -16.91 -19.81 33.10
CA LEU A 300 -18.14 -19.51 33.83
C LEU A 300 -19.32 -20.33 33.31
N ARG A 301 -20.27 -20.64 34.20
CA ARG A 301 -21.52 -21.36 33.91
C ARG A 301 -22.65 -20.87 34.82
N GLU A 302 -23.88 -21.29 34.54
CA GLU A 302 -25.00 -21.09 35.47
C GLU A 302 -24.64 -21.55 36.89
N GLY A 303 -24.96 -20.73 37.89
CA GLY A 303 -24.57 -20.90 39.29
C GLY A 303 -23.18 -20.37 39.66
N SER A 304 -22.36 -19.93 38.69
CA SER A 304 -21.06 -19.30 38.99
C SER A 304 -21.25 -17.92 39.60
N GLN A 305 -20.37 -17.55 40.53
CA GLN A 305 -20.38 -16.23 41.14
C GLN A 305 -19.29 -15.35 40.54
N LEU A 306 -19.69 -14.20 39.98
CA LEU A 306 -18.76 -13.18 39.51
C LEU A 306 -18.06 -12.51 40.71
N PRO A 307 -16.78 -12.13 40.58
CA PRO A 307 -16.02 -11.48 41.65
C PRO A 307 -16.72 -10.21 42.16
N ARG A 308 -16.75 -10.05 43.48
CA ARG A 308 -17.22 -8.82 44.13
C ARG A 308 -16.04 -7.88 44.34
N LEU A 309 -16.29 -6.58 44.16
CA LEU A 309 -15.29 -5.56 44.45
C LEU A 309 -15.40 -5.15 45.92
N GLU A 310 -14.31 -5.32 46.68
CA GLU A 310 -14.25 -4.89 48.08
C GLU A 310 -14.20 -3.37 48.21
N GLY A 311 -14.72 -2.81 49.31
CA GLY A 311 -14.87 -1.36 49.49
C GLY A 311 -13.55 -0.60 49.43
N GLU A 312 -12.51 -1.07 50.13
CA GLU A 312 -11.19 -0.43 50.14
C GLU A 312 -10.55 -0.41 48.74
N ARG A 313 -10.67 -1.51 48.01
CA ARG A 313 -10.16 -1.62 46.64
C ARG A 313 -10.93 -0.68 45.68
N ALA A 314 -12.25 -0.61 45.80
CA ALA A 314 -13.08 0.28 45.02
C ALA A 314 -12.71 1.76 45.22
N ASP A 315 -12.45 2.17 46.47
CA ASP A 315 -12.00 3.51 46.81
C ASP A 315 -10.61 3.79 46.21
N ASN A 316 -9.71 2.81 46.26
CA ASN A 316 -8.38 2.92 45.65
C ASN A 316 -8.44 3.13 44.13
N ILE A 317 -9.21 2.30 43.41
CA ILE A 317 -9.44 2.45 41.96
C ILE A 317 -10.03 3.82 41.64
N THR A 318 -10.97 4.30 42.46
CA THR A 318 -11.59 5.63 42.29
C THR A 318 -10.55 6.74 42.39
N LYS A 319 -9.65 6.66 43.38
CA LYS A 319 -8.57 7.60 43.60
C LYS A 319 -7.61 7.62 42.41
N ILE A 320 -7.15 6.46 41.96
CA ILE A 320 -6.24 6.32 40.82
C ILE A 320 -6.90 6.86 39.54
N HIS A 321 -8.14 6.47 39.23
CA HIS A 321 -8.83 6.94 38.03
C HIS A 321 -8.97 8.47 38.02
N SER A 322 -9.32 9.07 39.16
CA SER A 322 -9.45 10.52 39.29
C SER A 322 -8.11 11.24 39.16
N GLN A 323 -7.01 10.61 39.58
CA GLN A 323 -5.66 11.13 39.40
C GLN A 323 -5.26 11.10 37.92
N LEU A 324 -5.31 9.93 37.28
CA LEU A 324 -4.85 9.71 35.90
C LEU A 324 -5.67 10.50 34.86
N CYS A 325 -6.95 10.77 35.14
CA CYS A 325 -7.82 11.42 34.17
C CYS A 325 -7.37 12.83 33.74
N ARG A 326 -6.50 13.50 34.52
CA ARG A 326 -5.93 14.80 34.18
C ARG A 326 -4.94 14.72 33.01
N TYR A 327 -4.41 13.54 32.72
CA TYR A 327 -3.43 13.28 31.67
C TYR A 327 -4.05 12.63 30.42
N GLU A 328 -5.37 12.40 30.38
CA GLU A 328 -6.05 11.76 29.23
C GLU A 328 -5.76 12.48 27.91
N ASP A 329 -5.75 13.81 27.89
CA ASP A 329 -5.50 14.59 26.67
C ASP A 329 -4.09 14.33 26.09
N PHE A 330 -3.07 14.20 26.95
CA PHE A 330 -1.71 13.82 26.55
C PHE A 330 -1.67 12.40 25.95
N TRP A 331 -2.30 11.44 26.63
CA TRP A 331 -2.33 10.05 26.18
C TRP A 331 -3.15 9.86 24.91
N ILE A 332 -4.25 10.60 24.72
CA ILE A 332 -5.02 10.57 23.47
C ILE A 332 -4.14 10.99 22.29
N GLN A 333 -3.38 12.09 22.42
CA GLN A 333 -2.49 12.55 21.35
C GLN A 333 -1.37 11.53 21.06
N ARG A 334 -0.76 10.97 22.10
CA ARG A 334 0.31 9.98 21.95
C ARG A 334 -0.19 8.68 21.33
N LEU A 335 -1.29 8.13 21.83
CA LEU A 335 -1.90 6.89 21.36
C LEU A 335 -2.44 6.99 19.93
N ALA A 336 -2.88 8.19 19.51
CA ALA A 336 -3.38 8.42 18.16
C ALA A 336 -2.28 8.38 17.08
N SER A 337 -1.01 8.49 17.47
CA SER A 337 0.12 8.60 16.54
C SER A 337 1.13 7.45 16.66
N VAL A 338 0.83 6.40 17.43
CA VAL A 338 1.76 5.30 17.72
C VAL A 338 2.25 4.61 16.45
N GLU A 339 3.56 4.41 16.39
CA GLU A 339 4.25 3.79 15.27
C GLU A 339 5.14 2.63 15.75
N PRO A 340 4.68 1.37 15.73
CA PRO A 340 5.49 0.23 16.17
C PRO A 340 6.80 0.12 15.38
N ILE A 341 7.83 -0.43 16.04
CA ILE A 341 9.04 -0.92 15.38
C ILE A 341 8.92 -2.42 15.10
N GLU A 342 9.41 -2.86 13.95
CA GLU A 342 9.50 -4.28 13.62
C GLU A 342 10.95 -4.75 13.84
N VAL A 343 11.09 -5.91 14.47
CA VAL A 343 12.40 -6.56 14.67
C VAL A 343 12.53 -7.65 13.59
N PRO A 344 13.66 -7.72 12.88
CA PRO A 344 13.77 -8.51 11.66
C PRO A 344 13.91 -10.03 11.89
N TYR A 345 12.88 -10.73 12.37
CA TYR A 345 12.88 -12.21 12.48
C TYR A 345 11.49 -12.85 12.28
N LYS A 346 11.47 -13.95 11.51
CA LYS A 346 10.30 -14.75 11.02
C LYS A 346 9.03 -13.93 10.73
N LYS A 347 7.90 -14.60 10.50
CA LYS A 347 6.63 -13.95 10.20
C LYS A 347 5.94 -13.59 11.52
N ARG A 348 5.43 -12.35 11.61
CA ARG A 348 4.74 -11.84 12.79
C ARG A 348 3.67 -12.81 13.29
N ARG A 349 3.66 -13.08 14.60
CA ARG A 349 2.59 -13.84 15.22
C ARG A 349 1.36 -12.93 15.35
N VAL A 350 0.18 -13.46 15.04
CA VAL A 350 -1.05 -12.88 15.58
C VAL A 350 -1.11 -13.31 17.03
N LEU A 351 -0.91 -12.39 17.99
CA LEU A 351 -0.96 -12.72 19.42
C LEU A 351 -2.30 -13.43 19.71
N THR A 352 -2.23 -14.74 19.91
CA THR A 352 -3.35 -15.58 20.35
C THR A 352 -3.30 -15.68 21.87
N SER A 353 -4.45 -15.85 22.50
CA SER A 353 -4.65 -15.82 23.96
C SER A 353 -3.97 -16.94 24.77
N ASN A 354 -3.05 -17.71 24.19
CA ASN A 354 -2.25 -18.69 24.93
C ASN A 354 -0.87 -18.08 25.22
N PRO A 355 -0.49 -17.94 26.51
CA PRO A 355 0.80 -17.36 26.89
C PRO A 355 1.94 -18.18 26.28
N SER A 356 2.90 -17.48 25.67
CA SER A 356 4.11 -18.11 25.13
C SER A 356 4.97 -18.66 26.27
N GLU A 357 5.54 -19.86 26.09
CA GLU A 357 6.73 -20.25 26.86
C GLU A 357 7.91 -19.42 26.37
N TYR A 358 8.12 -18.24 26.98
CA TYR A 358 9.26 -17.39 26.67
C TYR A 358 10.57 -18.13 26.91
N GLN A 359 11.49 -17.99 25.97
CA GLN A 359 12.88 -18.36 26.17
C GLN A 359 13.65 -17.17 26.74
N GLU A 360 14.64 -17.46 27.57
CA GLU A 360 15.46 -16.45 28.24
C GLU A 360 16.89 -16.43 27.66
N GLU A 361 17.44 -15.24 27.46
CA GLU A 361 18.86 -14.99 27.15
C GLU A 361 19.35 -13.78 27.96
N ARG A 362 20.59 -13.82 28.46
CA ARG A 362 21.20 -12.72 29.23
C ARG A 362 22.21 -11.95 28.39
N PHE A 363 22.12 -10.62 28.39
CA PHE A 363 23.01 -9.73 27.66
C PHE A 363 23.90 -9.00 28.67
N SER A 364 25.23 -9.20 28.61
CA SER A 364 26.15 -8.45 29.47
C SER A 364 26.33 -7.03 28.93
N THR A 365 26.20 -6.04 29.79
CA THR A 365 26.31 -4.61 29.45
C THR A 365 27.36 -3.89 30.30
N SER A 366 28.17 -4.68 31.02
CA SER A 366 29.19 -4.22 31.97
C SER A 366 30.24 -3.28 31.35
N MET A 367 30.57 -3.46 30.07
CA MET A 367 31.56 -2.62 29.37
C MET A 367 31.15 -1.14 29.31
N LEU A 368 29.86 -0.88 29.12
CA LEU A 368 29.31 0.47 29.10
C LEU A 368 29.21 1.06 30.52
N THR A 369 28.90 0.25 31.52
CA THR A 369 28.71 0.70 32.92
C THR A 369 29.99 0.76 33.76
N MET A 370 31.09 0.18 33.30
CA MET A 370 32.40 0.21 33.99
C MET A 370 33.23 1.47 33.73
N LYS A 371 32.86 2.32 32.76
CA LYS A 371 33.59 3.57 32.49
C LYS A 371 33.00 4.74 33.29
N ASN A 372 33.86 5.55 33.91
CA ASN A 372 33.47 6.76 34.63
C ASN A 372 33.02 7.84 33.64
N TRP A 373 31.70 8.01 33.47
CA TRP A 373 31.09 9.02 32.61
C TRP A 373 30.38 10.06 33.49
N GLU A 374 30.27 11.31 33.06
CA GLU A 374 29.40 12.29 33.75
C GLU A 374 27.92 11.84 33.73
N LEU A 375 27.54 11.03 32.73
CA LEU A 375 26.20 10.46 32.54
C LEU A 375 25.96 9.15 33.32
N SER A 376 26.96 8.65 34.07
CA SER A 376 26.91 7.31 34.71
C SER A 376 26.04 7.22 35.97
N GLU A 377 25.37 8.31 36.39
CA GLU A 377 24.51 8.29 37.58
C GLU A 377 23.25 7.42 37.41
N LYS A 378 22.89 7.06 36.17
CA LYS A 378 21.75 6.19 35.84
C LYS A 378 22.12 5.13 34.78
N PRO A 379 22.94 4.12 35.13
CA PRO A 379 23.52 3.20 34.16
C PRO A 379 22.47 2.39 33.37
N GLY A 380 21.37 1.98 34.00
CA GLY A 380 20.30 1.29 33.28
C GLY A 380 19.58 2.14 32.22
N ASP A 381 19.44 3.45 32.41
CA ASP A 381 18.82 4.33 31.39
C ASP A 381 19.74 4.48 30.17
N MET A 382 21.06 4.42 30.38
CA MET A 382 22.06 4.49 29.33
C MET A 382 22.05 3.22 28.47
N VAL A 383 21.89 2.06 29.11
CA VAL A 383 21.70 0.78 28.43
C VAL A 383 20.38 0.76 27.65
N LEU A 384 19.31 1.33 28.21
CA LEU A 384 18.04 1.53 27.50
C LEU A 384 18.26 2.35 26.22
N ALA A 385 18.92 3.51 26.29
CA ALA A 385 19.20 4.32 25.11
C ALA A 385 20.04 3.54 24.07
N ALA A 386 21.09 2.84 24.48
CA ALA A 386 21.87 2.01 23.57
C ALA A 386 21.02 0.92 22.89
N PHE A 387 20.11 0.28 23.64
CA PHE A 387 19.22 -0.73 23.09
C PHE A 387 18.19 -0.13 22.12
N LEU A 388 17.65 1.06 22.41
CA LEU A 388 16.75 1.77 21.51
C LEU A 388 17.45 2.22 20.22
N LEU A 389 18.70 2.65 20.30
CA LEU A 389 19.53 2.91 19.11
C LEU A 389 19.74 1.62 18.31
N TYR A 390 20.07 0.52 18.97
CA TYR A 390 20.20 -0.79 18.32
C TYR A 390 18.91 -1.19 17.58
N LEU A 391 17.75 -1.07 18.23
CA LEU A 391 16.44 -1.32 17.62
C LEU A 391 16.23 -0.45 16.37
N SER A 392 16.54 0.85 16.45
CA SER A 392 16.44 1.78 15.32
C SER A 392 17.21 1.27 14.10
N ARG A 393 18.41 0.72 14.30
CA ARG A 393 19.29 0.24 13.23
C ARG A 393 18.80 -1.07 12.61
N ILE A 394 18.36 -2.04 13.43
CA ILE A 394 17.89 -3.33 12.91
C ILE A 394 16.45 -3.27 12.36
N GLY A 395 15.64 -2.36 12.89
CA GLY A 395 14.28 -2.07 12.39
C GLY A 395 14.27 -1.05 11.25
N VAL A 396 15.42 -0.47 10.92
CA VAL A 396 15.62 0.52 9.84
C VAL A 396 14.63 1.69 9.95
N LYS A 397 14.48 2.20 11.18
CA LYS A 397 13.46 3.20 11.51
C LYS A 397 13.99 4.19 12.54
N GLU A 398 14.00 5.47 12.19
CA GLU A 398 14.48 6.54 13.07
C GLU A 398 13.45 6.91 14.14
N THR A 399 12.18 7.01 13.74
CA THR A 399 11.07 7.36 14.62
C THR A 399 10.17 6.17 14.85
N PHE A 400 10.01 5.74 16.11
CA PHE A 400 9.15 4.60 16.45
C PHE A 400 8.71 4.63 17.91
N ASP A 401 7.73 3.79 18.25
CA ASP A 401 7.25 3.59 19.60
C ASP A 401 7.47 2.14 20.04
N ILE A 402 7.84 1.97 21.31
CA ILE A 402 7.85 0.69 22.02
C ILE A 402 6.88 0.74 23.19
N ASN A 403 6.48 -0.43 23.69
CA ASN A 403 5.81 -0.49 24.98
C ASN A 403 6.84 -0.39 26.09
N PHE A 404 6.70 0.61 26.95
CA PHE A 404 7.63 0.86 28.03
C PHE A 404 6.94 0.68 29.38
N ARG A 405 7.62 -0.02 30.30
CA ARG A 405 7.21 -0.15 31.69
C ARG A 405 8.38 0.19 32.58
N ASP A 406 8.12 0.99 33.61
CA ASP A 406 9.09 1.31 34.65
C ASP A 406 8.48 0.93 36.00
N GLU A 407 9.16 0.10 36.78
CA GLU A 407 8.69 -0.31 38.10
C GLU A 407 8.32 0.89 39.00
N SER A 408 9.06 2.00 38.90
CA SER A 408 8.76 3.23 39.65
C SER A 408 7.44 3.90 39.23
N LEU A 409 7.04 3.74 37.97
CA LEU A 409 5.74 4.24 37.48
C LEU A 409 4.56 3.42 38.00
N GLN A 410 4.79 2.14 38.28
CA GLN A 410 3.74 1.22 38.71
C GLN A 410 3.37 1.37 40.19
N GLU A 411 4.21 2.04 41.00
CA GLU A 411 3.87 2.35 42.40
C GLU A 411 2.56 3.16 42.50
N VAL A 412 2.26 3.99 41.48
CA VAL A 412 0.99 4.74 41.40
C VAL A 412 -0.22 3.83 41.16
N LEU A 413 -0.04 2.69 40.47
CA LEU A 413 -1.13 1.77 40.12
C LEU A 413 -1.54 0.84 41.27
N MET A 414 -0.66 0.59 42.25
CA MET A 414 -0.93 -0.23 43.46
C MET A 414 -1.63 -1.59 43.18
N GLY A 415 -1.30 -2.27 42.08
CA GLY A 415 -1.90 -3.56 41.72
C GLY A 415 -3.23 -3.49 40.93
N GLU A 416 -3.56 -2.32 40.37
CA GLU A 416 -4.78 -2.11 39.57
C GLU A 416 -4.53 -2.11 38.04
N GLU A 417 -3.53 -2.85 37.57
CA GLU A 417 -3.14 -2.98 36.14
C GLU A 417 -4.26 -3.60 35.27
N VAL A 418 -5.25 -4.22 35.90
CA VAL A 418 -6.47 -4.69 35.21
C VAL A 418 -7.22 -3.52 34.56
N PHE A 419 -7.25 -2.34 35.20
CA PHE A 419 -8.02 -1.18 34.75
C PHE A 419 -7.18 -0.09 34.08
N PHE A 420 -5.90 0.00 34.44
CA PHE A 420 -4.99 1.05 33.97
C PHE A 420 -3.79 0.43 33.25
N ALA A 421 -3.24 1.14 32.27
CA ALA A 421 -2.18 0.61 31.43
C ALA A 421 -0.87 0.48 32.23
N SER A 422 -0.40 -0.74 32.45
CA SER A 422 0.90 -1.00 33.06
C SER A 422 2.08 -0.66 32.13
N HIS A 423 1.82 -0.68 30.82
CA HIS A 423 2.78 -0.37 29.77
C HIS A 423 2.24 0.81 28.97
N VAL A 424 3.12 1.76 28.68
CA VAL A 424 2.77 2.98 27.97
C VAL A 424 3.71 3.16 26.78
N PRO A 425 3.23 3.73 25.65
CA PRO A 425 4.10 3.96 24.51
C PRO A 425 5.20 4.98 24.81
N LEU A 426 6.46 4.58 24.66
CA LEU A 426 7.60 5.48 24.66
C LEU A 426 8.00 5.74 23.20
N ARG A 427 8.16 7.02 22.84
CA ARG A 427 8.48 7.49 21.49
C ARG A 427 9.99 7.69 21.43
N ILE A 428 10.61 7.18 20.39
CA ILE A 428 12.02 7.29 20.10
C ILE A 428 12.17 8.04 18.79
N ASP A 429 13.09 9.00 18.77
CA ASP A 429 13.53 9.73 17.60
C ASP A 429 15.06 9.66 17.52
N ALA A 430 15.57 8.77 16.68
CA ALA A 430 16.99 8.53 16.49
C ALA A 430 17.50 9.31 15.26
N ASP A 431 17.83 10.58 15.45
CA ASP A 431 18.57 11.37 14.46
C ASP A 431 20.01 10.85 14.37
N TYR A 432 20.39 10.25 13.25
CA TYR A 432 21.70 9.63 13.08
C TYR A 432 22.85 10.64 12.96
N GLU A 433 22.55 11.92 12.79
CA GLU A 433 23.53 13.02 12.73
C GLU A 433 23.79 13.65 14.11
N GLN A 434 23.20 13.12 15.19
CA GLN A 434 23.45 13.56 16.57
C GLN A 434 24.47 12.66 17.29
N SER A 435 25.06 13.14 18.39
CA SER A 435 25.94 12.33 19.24
C SER A 435 25.16 11.36 20.14
N PHE A 436 25.83 10.35 20.70
CA PHE A 436 25.16 9.44 21.63
C PHE A 436 24.68 10.16 22.90
N GLU A 437 25.42 11.17 23.37
CA GLU A 437 25.02 11.99 24.52
C GLU A 437 23.72 12.78 24.25
N GLU A 438 23.60 13.40 23.07
CA GLU A 438 22.39 14.12 22.67
C GLU A 438 21.18 13.19 22.60
N PHE A 439 21.37 12.02 21.98
CA PHE A 439 20.33 10.99 21.92
C PHE A 439 19.93 10.51 23.32
N PHE A 440 20.89 10.24 24.21
CA PHE A 440 20.62 9.82 25.58
C PHE A 440 19.80 10.87 26.35
N LYS A 441 20.17 12.16 26.25
CA LYS A 441 19.40 13.26 26.87
C LYS A 441 17.97 13.34 26.31
N ALA A 442 17.78 13.11 25.00
CA ALA A 442 16.46 13.06 24.39
C ALA A 442 15.62 11.90 24.95
N ILE A 443 16.20 10.71 25.12
CA ILE A 443 15.54 9.55 25.75
C ILE A 443 15.18 9.85 27.20
N GLN A 444 16.08 10.45 27.99
CA GLN A 444 15.77 10.84 29.38
C GLN A 444 14.58 11.79 29.44
N LYS A 445 14.53 12.79 28.55
CA LYS A 445 13.39 13.71 28.46
C LYS A 445 12.08 12.99 28.11
N GLN A 446 12.12 11.97 27.25
CA GLN A 446 10.94 11.15 26.95
C GLN A 446 10.49 10.33 28.16
N ILE A 447 11.43 9.73 28.90
CA ILE A 447 11.14 8.99 30.13
C ILE A 447 10.53 9.92 31.18
N GLU A 448 11.09 11.12 31.38
CA GLU A 448 10.55 12.12 32.31
C GLU A 448 9.17 12.64 31.89
N SER A 449 8.95 12.81 30.58
CA SER A 449 7.64 13.17 30.03
C SER A 449 6.62 12.08 30.33
N VAL A 450 6.95 10.80 30.16
CA VAL A 450 6.07 9.69 30.51
C VAL A 450 5.86 9.64 32.03
N ARG A 451 6.93 9.78 32.83
CA ARG A 451 6.86 9.76 34.30
C ARG A 451 5.95 10.84 34.89
N SER A 452 6.02 12.05 34.34
CA SER A 452 5.19 13.19 34.77
C SER A 452 3.70 13.06 34.41
N HIS A 453 3.35 12.17 33.46
CA HIS A 453 1.98 11.92 33.01
C HIS A 453 1.46 10.53 33.43
N GLU A 454 2.23 9.80 34.23
CA GLU A 454 1.89 8.51 34.83
C GLU A 454 1.38 7.48 33.81
N SER A 455 0.09 7.15 33.86
CA SER A 455 -0.56 6.12 33.04
C SER A 455 -1.95 6.60 32.57
N TYR A 456 -2.69 5.74 31.87
CA TYR A 456 -4.04 5.96 31.38
C TYR A 456 -4.96 4.76 31.64
N ALA A 457 -6.27 4.99 31.64
CA ALA A 457 -7.25 3.92 31.75
C ALA A 457 -7.29 3.08 30.46
N ARG A 458 -7.31 1.75 30.57
CA ARG A 458 -7.29 0.84 29.41
C ARG A 458 -8.50 0.98 28.50
N ASP A 459 -9.61 1.48 29.03
CA ASP A 459 -10.82 1.78 28.24
C ASP A 459 -10.72 3.07 27.41
N LEU A 460 -9.66 3.87 27.55
CA LEU A 460 -9.51 5.16 26.87
C LEU A 460 -9.58 5.01 25.35
N GLY A 461 -8.88 4.03 24.79
CA GLY A 461 -8.89 3.76 23.35
C GLY A 461 -10.24 3.31 22.80
N LEU A 462 -11.09 2.74 23.66
CA LEU A 462 -12.46 2.38 23.35
C LEU A 462 -13.46 3.45 23.72
N ARG A 463 -13.07 4.54 24.35
CA ARG A 463 -13.95 5.68 24.62
C ARG A 463 -13.80 6.69 23.50
N ASP A 464 -12.58 7.08 23.18
CA ASP A 464 -12.31 8.21 22.28
C ASP A 464 -12.57 7.87 20.80
N THR A 465 -13.12 8.83 20.04
CA THR A 465 -13.52 8.56 18.64
C THR A 465 -12.34 8.55 17.68
N ILE A 466 -11.30 9.34 17.96
CA ILE A 466 -10.06 9.36 17.18
C ILE A 466 -9.32 8.05 17.44
N LEU A 467 -9.16 7.69 18.73
CA LEU A 467 -8.54 6.44 19.10
C LEU A 467 -9.32 5.25 18.55
N ARG A 468 -10.64 5.11 18.71
CA ARG A 468 -11.39 3.98 18.12
C ARG A 468 -11.08 3.72 16.63
N LYS A 469 -10.81 4.76 15.84
CA LYS A 469 -10.42 4.61 14.41
C LYS A 469 -8.95 4.21 14.22
N ALA A 470 -8.03 4.76 15.01
CA ALA A 470 -6.58 4.52 14.90
C ALA A 470 -6.05 3.33 15.74
N PHE A 471 -6.74 3.00 16.82
CA PHE A 471 -6.29 2.23 17.99
C PHE A 471 -6.60 0.73 17.89
N ILE A 472 -7.71 0.37 17.22
CA ILE A 472 -8.18 -1.03 17.12
C ILE A 472 -7.16 -1.98 16.43
N PRO A 473 -6.42 -1.60 15.37
CA PRO A 473 -5.46 -2.51 14.74
C PRO A 473 -4.18 -2.75 15.56
N HIS A 474 -3.66 -1.72 16.24
CA HIS A 474 -2.33 -1.77 16.85
C HIS A 474 -2.31 -2.38 18.25
N PHE A 475 -3.34 -2.11 19.07
CA PHE A 475 -3.40 -2.59 20.45
C PHE A 475 -4.10 -3.94 20.62
N SER A 476 -4.94 -4.37 19.66
CA SER A 476 -5.47 -5.74 19.66
C SER A 476 -4.38 -6.80 19.47
N GLN A 477 -3.24 -6.41 18.90
CA GLN A 477 -2.06 -7.26 18.67
C GLN A 477 -0.85 -6.91 19.56
N GLY A 478 -0.93 -5.88 20.42
CA GLY A 478 0.21 -5.37 21.20
C GLY A 478 1.32 -4.72 20.35
N LEU A 479 2.16 -3.88 20.97
CA LEU A 479 3.43 -3.49 20.36
C LEU A 479 4.40 -4.68 20.46
N PRO A 480 5.12 -5.02 19.38
CA PRO A 480 5.92 -6.24 19.30
C PRO A 480 7.11 -6.23 20.26
N VAL A 481 7.63 -5.05 20.59
CA VAL A 481 8.78 -4.87 21.48
C VAL A 481 8.33 -4.17 22.76
N VAL A 482 8.68 -4.79 23.88
CA VAL A 482 8.50 -4.25 25.22
C VAL A 482 9.85 -4.05 25.87
N VAL A 483 10.02 -2.91 26.57
CA VAL A 483 11.19 -2.69 27.43
C VAL A 483 10.72 -2.35 28.84
N GLU A 484 11.26 -3.09 29.81
CA GLU A 484 10.92 -2.96 31.22
C GLU A 484 12.12 -2.54 32.07
N ARG A 485 11.96 -1.52 32.92
CA ARG A 485 12.92 -1.13 33.96
C ARG A 485 12.53 -1.76 35.28
N THR A 486 13.50 -2.35 35.98
CA THR A 486 13.29 -2.99 37.29
C THR A 486 14.47 -2.75 38.24
N LYS A 487 14.27 -2.95 39.54
CA LYS A 487 15.36 -2.91 40.52
C LYS A 487 16.33 -4.10 40.37
N HIS A 488 15.81 -5.31 40.16
CA HIS A 488 16.60 -6.54 40.12
C HIS A 488 16.01 -7.57 39.13
N LEU A 489 16.86 -8.38 38.48
CA LEU A 489 16.41 -9.42 37.54
C LEU A 489 15.98 -10.73 38.21
N SER A 490 16.38 -10.99 39.47
CA SER A 490 16.14 -12.27 40.13
C SER A 490 14.66 -12.53 40.37
N GLY A 491 14.12 -13.61 39.79
CA GLY A 491 12.71 -14.00 39.95
C GLY A 491 11.74 -13.16 39.10
N TYR A 492 12.23 -12.40 38.13
CA TYR A 492 11.38 -11.65 37.20
C TYR A 492 10.47 -12.59 36.40
N GLN A 493 9.25 -12.14 36.10
CA GLN A 493 8.28 -12.84 35.25
C GLN A 493 7.67 -11.84 34.27
N PRO A 494 7.44 -12.23 32.98
CA PRO A 494 6.76 -11.41 32.00
C PRO A 494 5.45 -10.83 32.55
N LYS A 495 5.19 -9.54 32.27
CA LYS A 495 3.97 -8.83 32.70
C LYS A 495 2.97 -8.59 31.58
N CYS A 496 3.36 -8.89 30.34
CA CYS A 496 2.52 -8.81 29.17
C CYS A 496 3.03 -9.78 28.10
N ASP A 497 2.21 -10.01 27.08
CA ASP A 497 2.63 -10.74 25.89
C ASP A 497 3.25 -9.80 24.86
N ALA A 498 4.41 -10.16 24.33
CA ALA A 498 5.11 -9.46 23.27
C ALA A 498 6.00 -10.44 22.50
N GLU A 499 6.51 -10.03 21.33
CA GLU A 499 7.45 -10.85 20.56
C GLU A 499 8.82 -10.83 21.25
N LEU A 500 9.24 -9.65 21.73
CA LEU A 500 10.51 -9.39 22.41
C LEU A 500 10.27 -8.53 23.67
N ILE A 501 10.76 -8.99 24.81
CA ILE A 501 10.79 -8.21 26.05
C ILE A 501 12.24 -8.07 26.51
N ILE A 502 12.74 -6.84 26.62
CA ILE A 502 14.03 -6.55 27.26
C ILE A 502 13.80 -5.97 28.65
N VAL A 503 14.34 -6.63 29.66
CA VAL A 503 14.29 -6.20 31.06
C VAL A 503 15.65 -5.67 31.47
N ILE A 504 15.70 -4.41 31.89
CA ILE A 504 16.93 -3.68 32.21
C ILE A 504 16.90 -3.28 33.70
N PRO A 505 17.81 -3.81 34.54
CA PRO A 505 17.89 -3.43 35.94
C PRO A 505 18.49 -2.02 36.13
N ASP A 506 18.29 -1.41 37.30
CA ASP A 506 18.81 -0.07 37.60
C ASP A 506 20.33 0.04 37.46
N ASP A 507 21.06 -1.01 37.84
CA ASP A 507 22.53 -1.04 37.73
C ASP A 507 23.05 -1.19 36.29
N GLY A 508 22.17 -1.57 35.36
CA GLY A 508 22.49 -1.75 33.94
C GLY A 508 23.67 -2.69 33.66
N LYS A 509 24.00 -3.64 34.55
CA LYS A 509 25.18 -4.52 34.35
C LYS A 509 24.89 -5.71 33.42
N GLU A 510 23.64 -6.16 33.44
CA GLU A 510 23.13 -7.25 32.62
C GLU A 510 21.66 -7.00 32.31
N CYS A 511 21.20 -7.35 31.11
CA CYS A 511 19.79 -7.33 30.74
C CYS A 511 19.26 -8.74 30.50
N LEU A 512 17.97 -8.93 30.73
CA LEU A 512 17.26 -10.18 30.43
C LEU A 512 16.42 -9.97 29.17
N CYS A 513 16.70 -10.77 28.14
CA CYS A 513 15.95 -10.84 26.90
C CYS A 513 15.01 -12.04 26.97
N LEU A 514 13.70 -11.77 26.92
CA LEU A 514 12.66 -12.77 26.83
C LEU A 514 12.06 -12.73 25.43
N PHE A 515 11.99 -13.87 24.75
CA PHE A 515 11.55 -13.92 23.36
C PHE A 515 10.71 -15.16 23.07
N ASP A 516 9.81 -15.01 22.10
CA ASP A 516 9.02 -16.11 21.56
C ASP A 516 9.83 -16.86 20.49
N GLU A 517 10.15 -18.14 20.71
CA GLU A 517 10.98 -18.95 19.81
C GLU A 517 10.30 -19.26 18.45
N GLU A 518 8.96 -19.13 18.39
CA GLU A 518 8.22 -19.20 17.13
C GLU A 518 8.51 -18.00 16.22
N VAL A 519 8.81 -16.84 16.81
CA VAL A 519 9.10 -15.58 16.12
C VAL A 519 10.62 -15.36 15.95
N MET A 520 11.40 -15.57 17.01
CA MET A 520 12.85 -15.38 17.04
C MET A 520 13.57 -16.64 17.47
N ASP A 521 14.34 -17.24 16.58
CA ASP A 521 15.13 -18.41 16.96
C ASP A 521 16.33 -18.03 17.84
N ARG A 522 16.79 -18.99 18.66
CA ARG A 522 17.97 -18.82 19.53
C ARG A 522 19.21 -18.30 18.78
N PRO A 523 19.55 -18.78 17.55
CA PRO A 523 20.64 -18.20 16.77
C PRO A 523 20.44 -16.72 16.43
N GLY A 524 19.21 -16.28 16.12
CA GLY A 524 18.86 -14.87 15.90
C GLY A 524 19.11 -14.01 17.13
N ILE A 525 18.67 -14.46 18.30
CA ILE A 525 18.92 -13.78 19.57
C ILE A 525 20.42 -13.75 19.92
N GLY A 526 21.16 -14.83 19.62
CA GLY A 526 22.61 -14.88 19.77
C GLY A 526 23.32 -13.80 18.94
N ARG A 527 22.91 -13.61 17.68
CA ARG A 527 23.41 -12.52 16.83
C ARG A 527 23.04 -11.15 17.38
N MET A 528 21.80 -10.97 17.83
CA MET A 528 21.36 -9.72 18.46
C MET A 528 22.24 -9.35 19.66
N ARG A 529 22.56 -10.32 20.52
CA ARG A 529 23.46 -10.13 21.66
C ARG A 529 24.85 -9.69 21.21
N GLU A 530 25.42 -10.34 20.19
CA GLU A 530 26.74 -10.01 19.66
C GLU A 530 26.77 -8.61 19.02
N GLN A 531 25.79 -8.30 18.18
CA GLN A 531 25.62 -7.00 17.53
C GLN A 531 25.44 -5.88 18.56
N PHE A 532 24.62 -6.10 19.58
CA PHE A 532 24.44 -5.16 20.69
C PHE A 532 25.74 -4.98 21.46
N THR A 533 26.51 -6.04 21.70
CA THR A 533 27.82 -5.95 22.36
C THR A 533 28.82 -5.10 21.56
N VAL A 534 28.84 -5.23 20.23
CA VAL A 534 29.68 -4.38 19.35
C VAL A 534 29.29 -2.91 19.48
N LEU A 535 27.99 -2.61 19.45
CA LEU A 535 27.49 -1.24 19.64
C LEU A 535 27.90 -0.65 20.99
N LEU A 536 27.73 -1.41 22.07
CA LEU A 536 28.12 -0.98 23.41
C LEU A 536 29.63 -0.68 23.49
N ASN A 537 30.46 -1.48 22.82
CA ASN A 537 31.91 -1.23 22.74
C ASN A 537 32.23 0.05 21.99
N ASP A 538 31.58 0.30 20.85
CA ASP A 538 31.85 1.49 20.04
C ASP A 538 31.40 2.77 20.76
N ILE A 539 30.20 2.74 21.37
CA ILE A 539 29.71 3.82 22.26
C ILE A 539 30.68 4.05 23.42
N ALA A 540 31.24 2.98 24.00
CA ALA A 540 32.18 3.09 25.09
C ALA A 540 33.49 3.79 24.68
N LEU A 541 33.92 3.69 23.42
CA LEU A 541 35.18 4.20 22.93
C LEU A 541 35.12 5.69 22.52
N GLU A 542 34.06 6.13 21.83
CA GLU A 542 33.95 7.49 21.29
C GLU A 542 32.52 8.06 21.44
N GLN A 543 32.30 8.94 22.42
CA GLN A 543 30.97 9.48 22.76
C GLN A 543 30.49 10.58 21.81
N ASP A 544 31.42 11.38 21.29
CA ASP A 544 31.14 12.48 20.36
C ASP A 544 30.88 12.00 18.93
N ARG A 545 31.04 10.69 18.69
CA ARG A 545 30.81 10.08 17.39
C ARG A 545 29.31 10.08 17.09
N LEU A 546 28.98 10.42 15.84
CA LEU A 546 27.60 10.44 15.37
C LEU A 546 27.00 9.03 15.47
N ILE A 547 25.79 8.91 16.02
CA ILE A 547 25.19 7.61 16.29
C ILE A 547 24.98 6.78 15.01
N GLY A 548 24.82 7.44 13.86
CA GLY A 548 24.74 6.78 12.54
C GLY A 548 26.01 6.07 12.10
N SER A 549 27.16 6.46 12.65
CA SER A 549 28.47 5.92 12.31
C SER A 549 28.97 4.84 13.27
N LEU A 550 28.24 4.59 14.36
CA LEU A 550 28.57 3.53 15.31
C LEU A 550 28.34 2.15 14.69
N SER A 551 29.30 1.25 14.87
CA SER A 551 29.20 -0.11 14.35
C SER A 551 28.26 -0.96 15.21
N ILE A 552 27.43 -1.74 14.54
CA ILE A 552 26.65 -2.83 15.17
C ILE A 552 27.05 -4.20 14.63
N LEU A 553 27.99 -4.28 13.69
CA LEU A 553 28.29 -5.49 12.94
C LEU A 553 29.52 -6.19 13.52
N PRO A 554 29.39 -7.43 14.04
CA PRO A 554 30.54 -8.24 14.45
C PRO A 554 31.51 -8.46 13.30
N GLU A 555 32.82 -8.53 13.61
CA GLU A 555 33.89 -8.70 12.62
C GLU A 555 33.69 -9.95 11.75
N GLN A 556 33.26 -11.06 12.36
CA GLN A 556 32.98 -12.30 11.64
C GLN A 556 31.81 -12.16 10.66
N GLU A 557 30.73 -11.49 11.06
CA GLU A 557 29.57 -11.23 10.19
C GLU A 557 29.95 -10.27 9.05
N SER A 558 30.77 -9.25 9.35
CA SER A 558 31.33 -8.33 8.35
C SER A 558 32.19 -9.06 7.30
N GLN A 559 33.09 -9.94 7.74
CA GLN A 559 33.92 -10.74 6.84
C GLN A 559 33.08 -11.66 5.94
N MET A 560 32.03 -12.28 6.50
CA MET A 560 31.09 -13.09 5.73
C MET A 560 30.40 -12.26 4.64
N LEU A 561 29.82 -11.12 5.01
CA LEU A 561 29.06 -10.26 4.10
C LEU A 561 29.94 -9.59 3.04
N LEU A 562 31.13 -9.10 3.40
CA LEU A 562 31.97 -8.32 2.49
C LEU A 562 32.93 -9.17 1.65
N THR A 563 33.28 -10.38 2.10
CA THR A 563 34.30 -11.22 1.43
C THR A 563 33.77 -12.60 1.08
N GLU A 564 33.36 -13.41 2.06
CA GLU A 564 33.08 -14.84 1.83
C GLU A 564 31.86 -15.05 0.92
N TRP A 565 30.82 -14.23 1.07
CA TRP A 565 29.57 -14.36 0.31
C TRP A 565 29.60 -13.68 -1.05
N GLN A 566 30.64 -12.87 -1.33
CA GLN A 566 30.79 -12.13 -2.58
C GLN A 566 31.35 -12.97 -3.74
N GLY A 567 31.69 -14.24 -3.48
CA GLY A 567 32.23 -15.16 -4.47
C GLY A 567 33.68 -14.84 -4.85
N PRO A 568 34.44 -15.79 -5.44
CA PRO A 568 35.86 -15.61 -5.72
C PRO A 568 36.16 -14.64 -6.88
N GLY A 569 35.13 -14.08 -7.56
CA GLY A 569 35.31 -13.33 -8.81
C GLY A 569 35.86 -14.23 -9.90
N MET A 570 34.98 -14.92 -10.64
CA MET A 570 35.42 -15.91 -11.62
C MET A 570 35.88 -15.22 -12.93
N ALA A 571 37.06 -15.61 -13.43
CA ALA A 571 37.58 -15.14 -14.71
C ALA A 571 36.98 -15.94 -15.87
N TYR A 572 36.44 -15.25 -16.87
CA TYR A 572 35.89 -15.86 -18.09
C TYR A 572 36.66 -15.39 -19.32
N PRO A 573 36.57 -16.11 -20.46
CA PRO A 573 37.21 -15.69 -21.70
C PRO A 573 36.69 -14.32 -22.17
N GLN A 574 37.44 -13.28 -21.85
CA GLN A 574 37.15 -11.89 -22.22
C GLN A 574 37.38 -11.59 -23.70
N ALA A 575 37.75 -12.58 -24.53
CA ALA A 575 38.25 -12.37 -25.89
C ALA A 575 37.21 -12.59 -27.01
N THR A 576 35.94 -12.86 -26.69
CA THR A 576 34.94 -13.27 -27.69
C THR A 576 33.70 -12.38 -27.68
N CYS A 577 33.20 -12.03 -28.87
CA CYS A 577 31.95 -11.28 -29.06
C CYS A 577 30.79 -12.26 -29.30
N LEU A 578 29.55 -11.80 -29.09
CA LEU A 578 28.34 -12.65 -29.21
C LEU A 578 28.24 -13.35 -30.58
N HIS A 579 28.45 -12.60 -31.67
CA HIS A 579 28.35 -13.16 -33.01
C HIS A 579 29.44 -14.21 -33.30
N HIS A 580 30.64 -14.11 -32.71
CA HIS A 580 31.67 -15.15 -32.85
C HIS A 580 31.25 -16.48 -32.20
N LEU A 581 30.53 -16.45 -31.07
CA LEU A 581 29.99 -17.67 -30.46
C LEU A 581 28.90 -18.29 -31.32
N PHE A 582 28.02 -17.47 -31.90
CA PHE A 582 27.03 -17.91 -32.88
C PHE A 582 27.69 -18.52 -34.12
N GLU A 583 28.70 -17.88 -34.70
CA GLU A 583 29.45 -18.38 -35.86
C GLU A 583 30.11 -19.73 -35.58
N ALA A 584 30.73 -19.90 -34.42
CA ALA A 584 31.27 -21.19 -34.00
C ALA A 584 30.18 -22.27 -33.87
N GLN A 585 28.96 -21.90 -33.46
CA GLN A 585 27.82 -22.84 -33.44
C GLN A 585 27.32 -23.16 -34.85
N VAL A 586 27.30 -22.19 -35.77
CA VAL A 586 26.96 -22.42 -37.18
C VAL A 586 27.92 -23.44 -37.81
N GLU A 587 29.21 -23.38 -37.50
CA GLU A 587 30.19 -24.37 -37.98
C GLU A 587 29.94 -25.77 -37.42
N ARG A 588 29.46 -25.88 -36.17
CA ARG A 588 29.19 -27.17 -35.51
C ARG A 588 27.93 -27.86 -36.04
N THR A 589 26.83 -27.11 -36.21
CA THR A 589 25.51 -27.66 -36.56
C THR A 589 24.81 -26.81 -37.63
N PRO A 590 25.38 -26.72 -38.84
CA PRO A 590 24.90 -25.75 -39.85
C PRO A 590 23.48 -26.03 -40.34
N ASP A 591 23.09 -27.30 -40.42
CA ASP A 591 21.81 -27.73 -41.00
C ASP A 591 20.71 -27.94 -39.93
N ALA A 592 21.02 -27.68 -38.65
CA ALA A 592 20.03 -27.69 -37.57
C ALA A 592 19.12 -26.46 -37.65
N GLU A 593 17.86 -26.60 -37.23
CA GLU A 593 16.89 -25.50 -37.18
C GLU A 593 17.30 -24.50 -36.09
N ALA A 594 17.60 -23.25 -36.48
CA ALA A 594 17.97 -22.19 -35.56
C ALA A 594 16.77 -21.34 -35.15
N LEU A 595 15.91 -21.00 -36.12
CA LEU A 595 14.87 -19.99 -35.96
C LEU A 595 13.56 -20.43 -36.60
N VAL A 596 12.46 -20.24 -35.88
CA VAL A 596 11.10 -20.55 -36.34
C VAL A 596 10.19 -19.36 -36.09
N PHE A 597 9.42 -18.97 -37.11
CA PHE A 597 8.34 -18.00 -36.98
C PHE A 597 7.16 -18.47 -37.83
N GLU A 598 6.02 -18.71 -37.20
CA GLU A 598 4.84 -19.30 -37.84
C GLU A 598 5.18 -20.60 -38.59
N ASN A 599 5.08 -20.60 -39.93
CA ASN A 599 5.37 -21.75 -40.78
C ASN A 599 6.76 -21.71 -41.42
N GLU A 600 7.51 -20.63 -41.19
CA GLU A 600 8.84 -20.44 -41.76
C GLU A 600 9.93 -20.88 -40.79
N ARG A 601 10.98 -21.50 -41.33
CA ARG A 601 12.10 -22.06 -40.57
C ARG A 601 13.41 -21.70 -41.25
N LEU A 602 14.41 -21.32 -40.47
CA LEU A 602 15.77 -21.12 -40.92
C LEU A 602 16.73 -22.04 -40.18
N THR A 603 17.60 -22.69 -40.94
CA THR A 603 18.77 -23.37 -40.38
C THR A 603 19.82 -22.37 -39.89
N TYR A 604 20.75 -22.81 -39.05
CA TYR A 604 21.90 -22.00 -38.62
C TYR A 604 22.67 -21.42 -39.81
N ARG A 605 22.88 -22.22 -40.86
CA ARG A 605 23.54 -21.80 -42.11
C ARG A 605 22.77 -20.70 -42.83
N GLU A 606 21.45 -20.84 -42.99
CA GLU A 606 20.62 -19.86 -43.68
C GLU A 606 20.52 -18.55 -42.90
N LEU A 607 20.35 -18.64 -41.58
CA LEU A 607 20.35 -17.49 -40.69
C LEU A 607 21.69 -16.73 -40.78
N ASN A 608 22.82 -17.45 -40.71
CA ASN A 608 24.15 -16.84 -40.83
C ASN A 608 24.35 -16.13 -42.18
N ARG A 609 23.94 -16.77 -43.28
CA ARG A 609 24.04 -16.18 -44.63
C ARG A 609 23.24 -14.89 -44.75
N ARG A 610 21.98 -14.89 -44.29
CA ARG A 610 21.13 -13.68 -44.30
C ARG A 610 21.73 -12.57 -43.43
N ALA A 611 22.23 -12.91 -42.24
CA ALA A 611 22.88 -11.94 -41.35
C ALA A 611 24.18 -11.37 -41.94
N ASN A 612 24.99 -12.19 -42.63
CA ASN A 612 26.21 -11.74 -43.31
C ASN A 612 25.90 -10.73 -44.43
N GLN A 613 24.83 -10.94 -45.20
CA GLN A 613 24.38 -9.99 -46.23
C GLN A 613 24.06 -8.61 -45.63
N VAL A 614 23.30 -8.58 -44.53
CA VAL A 614 23.01 -7.35 -43.78
C VAL A 614 24.30 -6.72 -43.24
N ALA A 615 25.18 -7.52 -42.65
CA ALA A 615 26.41 -7.02 -42.06
C ALA A 615 27.35 -6.37 -43.08
N HIS A 616 27.55 -6.97 -44.25
CA HIS A 616 28.36 -6.39 -45.32
C HIS A 616 27.76 -5.08 -45.85
N ARG A 617 26.43 -5.01 -45.99
CA ARG A 617 25.75 -3.77 -46.38
C ARG A 617 25.94 -2.67 -45.32
N LEU A 618 25.76 -2.97 -44.05
CA LEU A 618 25.99 -2.03 -42.96
C LEU A 618 27.44 -1.53 -42.95
N ARG A 619 28.42 -2.41 -43.15
CA ARG A 619 29.83 -2.01 -43.26
C ARG A 619 30.09 -1.11 -44.46
N ALA A 620 29.45 -1.35 -45.60
CA ALA A 620 29.54 -0.47 -46.77
C ALA A 620 28.95 0.93 -46.51
N LEU A 621 28.03 1.06 -45.55
CA LEU A 621 27.49 2.34 -45.05
C LEU A 621 28.32 2.95 -43.90
N GLY A 622 29.47 2.34 -43.57
CA GLY A 622 30.38 2.84 -42.54
C GLY A 622 30.09 2.36 -41.12
N VAL A 623 29.19 1.39 -40.92
CA VAL A 623 28.98 0.79 -39.60
C VAL A 623 30.19 -0.03 -39.18
N GLY A 624 30.67 0.21 -37.96
CA GLY A 624 31.77 -0.51 -37.31
C GLY A 624 31.68 -0.40 -35.79
N PRO A 625 32.78 -0.69 -35.06
CA PRO A 625 32.82 -0.61 -33.60
C PRO A 625 32.25 0.70 -33.05
N GLU A 626 31.44 0.61 -31.99
CA GLU A 626 30.76 1.76 -31.33
C GLU A 626 29.71 2.50 -32.18
N THR A 627 29.42 2.05 -33.39
CA THR A 627 28.36 2.67 -34.22
C THR A 627 26.99 2.14 -33.81
N LEU A 628 26.04 3.05 -33.54
CA LEU A 628 24.67 2.70 -33.16
C LEU A 628 23.78 2.55 -34.39
N VAL A 629 23.04 1.45 -34.47
CA VAL A 629 22.08 1.18 -35.54
C VAL A 629 20.70 0.98 -34.95
N GLY A 630 19.74 1.80 -35.37
CA GLY A 630 18.34 1.65 -34.97
C GLY A 630 17.73 0.40 -35.59
N LEU A 631 16.98 -0.38 -34.81
CA LEU A 631 16.28 -1.57 -35.28
C LEU A 631 14.79 -1.42 -34.99
N CYS A 632 14.00 -1.05 -36.00
CA CYS A 632 12.56 -0.83 -35.89
C CYS A 632 11.79 -1.90 -36.66
N VAL A 633 11.48 -3.02 -36.01
CA VAL A 633 10.89 -4.20 -36.68
C VAL A 633 9.78 -4.83 -35.85
N ASN A 634 8.81 -5.46 -36.52
CA ASN A 634 7.88 -6.37 -35.87
C ASN A 634 8.56 -7.72 -35.60
N ARG A 635 7.94 -8.52 -34.73
CA ARG A 635 8.34 -9.92 -34.51
C ARG A 635 8.31 -10.68 -35.83
N SER A 636 9.47 -11.17 -36.26
CA SER A 636 9.70 -11.78 -37.57
C SER A 636 11.08 -12.43 -37.61
N LEU A 637 11.37 -13.25 -38.62
CA LEU A 637 12.71 -13.81 -38.83
C LEU A 637 13.74 -12.69 -39.06
N GLU A 638 13.33 -11.64 -39.77
CA GLU A 638 14.12 -10.45 -40.11
C GLU A 638 14.64 -9.74 -38.85
N MET A 639 13.91 -9.77 -37.74
CA MET A 639 14.34 -9.18 -36.48
C MET A 639 15.66 -9.79 -35.98
N VAL A 640 15.78 -11.12 -35.95
CA VAL A 640 17.00 -11.81 -35.50
C VAL A 640 18.11 -11.69 -36.54
N VAL A 641 17.76 -11.73 -37.83
CA VAL A 641 18.70 -11.44 -38.93
C VAL A 641 19.31 -10.04 -38.78
N GLY A 642 18.50 -9.03 -38.47
CA GLY A 642 18.93 -7.64 -38.27
C GLY A 642 19.86 -7.50 -37.06
N ILE A 643 19.51 -8.10 -35.92
CA ILE A 643 20.35 -8.10 -34.71
C ILE A 643 21.72 -8.71 -35.03
N LEU A 644 21.76 -9.91 -35.62
CA LEU A 644 23.01 -10.57 -35.98
C LEU A 644 23.80 -9.77 -37.01
N GLY A 645 23.13 -9.20 -38.02
CA GLY A 645 23.76 -8.37 -39.05
C GLY A 645 24.44 -7.13 -38.48
N ILE A 646 23.78 -6.43 -37.54
CA ILE A 646 24.36 -5.28 -36.83
C ILE A 646 25.61 -5.72 -36.05
N LEU A 647 25.49 -6.76 -35.22
CA LEU A 647 26.62 -7.22 -34.38
C LEU A 647 27.80 -7.70 -35.23
N LYS A 648 27.55 -8.43 -36.32
CA LYS A 648 28.58 -8.89 -37.27
C LYS A 648 29.25 -7.73 -38.00
N SER A 649 28.52 -6.65 -38.29
CA SER A 649 29.12 -5.44 -38.86
C SER A 649 30.05 -4.70 -37.89
N GLY A 650 29.96 -5.02 -36.59
CA GLY A 650 30.69 -4.38 -35.50
C GLY A 650 29.89 -3.30 -34.77
N GLY A 651 28.68 -2.98 -35.25
CA GLY A 651 27.80 -2.00 -34.61
C GLY A 651 27.01 -2.56 -33.41
N ALA A 652 26.38 -1.66 -32.67
CA ALA A 652 25.47 -1.98 -31.57
C ALA A 652 24.03 -1.67 -31.96
N TYR A 653 23.10 -2.58 -31.65
CA TYR A 653 21.70 -2.37 -32.00
C TYR A 653 20.96 -1.56 -30.94
N VAL A 654 20.05 -0.70 -31.40
CA VAL A 654 19.11 0.03 -30.56
C VAL A 654 17.69 -0.40 -30.93
N PRO A 655 17.03 -1.22 -30.12
CA PRO A 655 15.63 -1.59 -30.32
C PRO A 655 14.72 -0.36 -30.35
N LEU A 656 13.95 -0.21 -31.42
CA LEU A 656 12.92 0.81 -31.57
C LEU A 656 11.58 0.08 -31.74
N ASP A 657 10.81 -0.05 -30.67
CA ASP A 657 9.53 -0.77 -30.73
C ASP A 657 8.54 0.05 -31.60
N PRO A 658 8.04 -0.50 -32.72
CA PRO A 658 7.16 0.24 -33.64
C PRO A 658 5.80 0.60 -33.02
N THR A 659 5.47 0.03 -31.85
CA THR A 659 4.25 0.38 -31.10
C THR A 659 4.42 1.62 -30.23
N TYR A 660 5.63 2.16 -30.08
CA TYR A 660 5.86 3.37 -29.30
C TYR A 660 5.31 4.62 -29.99
N PRO A 661 4.89 5.64 -29.22
CA PRO A 661 4.47 6.92 -29.79
C PRO A 661 5.57 7.61 -30.60
N GLN A 662 5.17 8.39 -31.60
CA GLN A 662 6.09 9.12 -32.49
C GLN A 662 7.08 10.02 -31.73
N GLU A 663 6.64 10.72 -30.69
CA GLU A 663 7.52 11.59 -29.90
C GLU A 663 8.62 10.78 -29.19
N ARG A 664 8.28 9.58 -28.67
CA ARG A 664 9.25 8.71 -28.01
C ARG A 664 10.28 8.17 -29.00
N LEU A 665 9.84 7.71 -30.17
CA LEU A 665 10.74 7.26 -31.24
C LEU A 665 11.64 8.38 -31.75
N THR A 666 11.09 9.61 -31.87
CA THR A 666 11.86 10.80 -32.25
C THR A 666 12.96 11.06 -31.23
N PHE A 667 12.63 11.10 -29.94
CA PHE A 667 13.61 11.27 -28.87
C PHE A 667 14.72 10.22 -28.91
N MET A 668 14.37 8.93 -29.07
CA MET A 668 15.36 7.85 -29.12
C MET A 668 16.29 7.98 -30.34
N LEU A 669 15.77 8.36 -31.51
CA LEU A 669 16.60 8.61 -32.69
C LEU A 669 17.52 9.83 -32.52
N GLU A 670 17.02 10.91 -31.90
CA GLU A 670 17.81 12.10 -31.60
C GLU A 670 18.92 11.84 -30.58
N ASP A 671 18.63 11.10 -29.51
CA ASP A 671 19.60 10.78 -28.45
C ASP A 671 20.66 9.80 -28.94
N THR A 672 20.27 8.79 -29.74
CA THR A 672 21.23 7.85 -30.34
C THR A 672 22.04 8.44 -31.49
N ARG A 673 21.49 9.39 -32.24
CA ARG A 673 22.09 9.91 -33.48
C ARG A 673 22.46 8.77 -34.45
N ALA A 674 21.65 7.71 -34.48
CA ALA A 674 21.90 6.56 -35.34
C ALA A 674 21.96 7.00 -36.82
N SER A 675 23.02 6.63 -37.52
CA SER A 675 23.20 6.98 -38.94
C SER A 675 22.48 6.02 -39.88
N VAL A 676 22.08 4.84 -39.40
CA VAL A 676 21.36 3.81 -40.14
C VAL A 676 20.22 3.27 -39.28
N VAL A 677 19.06 3.05 -39.91
CA VAL A 677 17.92 2.35 -39.29
C VAL A 677 17.53 1.17 -40.16
N LEU A 678 17.52 -0.03 -39.56
CA LEU A 678 16.95 -1.23 -40.15
C LEU A 678 15.46 -1.29 -39.83
N THR A 679 14.62 -1.51 -40.85
CA THR A 679 13.16 -1.59 -40.71
C THR A 679 12.54 -2.56 -41.73
N GLN A 680 11.21 -2.65 -41.72
CA GLN A 680 10.41 -3.36 -42.71
C GLN A 680 9.68 -2.34 -43.59
N GLN A 681 9.40 -2.68 -44.85
CA GLN A 681 8.72 -1.77 -45.79
C GLN A 681 7.39 -1.26 -45.24
N SER A 682 6.64 -2.12 -44.56
CA SER A 682 5.35 -1.79 -43.94
C SER A 682 5.45 -0.80 -42.77
N LEU A 683 6.62 -0.67 -42.14
CA LEU A 683 6.86 0.22 -41.01
C LEU A 683 7.50 1.55 -41.40
N ALA A 684 7.93 1.70 -42.65
CA ALA A 684 8.62 2.90 -43.14
C ALA A 684 7.84 4.19 -42.87
N ALA A 685 6.51 4.16 -43.07
CA ALA A 685 5.63 5.29 -42.86
C ALA A 685 5.42 5.65 -41.37
N ASN A 686 5.75 4.74 -40.45
CA ASN A 686 5.63 4.92 -39.01
C ASN A 686 6.93 5.38 -38.37
N LEU A 687 8.03 5.51 -39.12
CA LEU A 687 9.26 6.10 -38.58
C LEU A 687 9.13 7.63 -38.59
N PRO A 688 9.48 8.31 -37.49
CA PRO A 688 9.49 9.76 -37.47
C PRO A 688 10.54 10.31 -38.46
N PRO A 689 10.35 11.52 -39.00
CA PRO A 689 11.34 12.14 -39.89
C PRO A 689 12.73 12.13 -39.26
N ASN A 690 13.69 11.53 -39.95
CA ASN A 690 15.06 11.39 -39.45
C ASN A 690 16.06 11.44 -40.63
N SER A 691 17.33 11.68 -40.31
CA SER A 691 18.41 11.76 -41.31
C SER A 691 19.14 10.44 -41.52
N ALA A 692 18.66 9.33 -40.94
CA ALA A 692 19.32 8.04 -41.05
C ALA A 692 19.06 7.39 -42.42
N GLU A 693 20.03 6.64 -42.91
CA GLU A 693 19.84 5.77 -44.07
C GLU A 693 18.91 4.61 -43.66
N ILE A 694 17.78 4.48 -44.34
CA ILE A 694 16.79 3.43 -44.06
C ILE A 694 17.08 2.20 -44.91
N LEU A 695 17.24 1.05 -44.28
CA LEU A 695 17.38 -0.24 -44.96
C LEU A 695 16.21 -1.17 -44.63
N TYR A 696 15.65 -1.79 -45.67
CA TYR A 696 14.53 -2.72 -45.56
C TYR A 696 15.03 -4.17 -45.48
N LEU A 697 14.66 -4.87 -44.41
CA LEU A 697 15.04 -6.27 -44.20
C LEU A 697 14.18 -7.27 -45.00
N ASP A 698 12.99 -6.86 -45.42
CA ASP A 698 11.99 -7.66 -46.14
C ASP A 698 11.97 -7.40 -47.66
N ALA A 699 12.89 -6.61 -48.20
CA ALA A 699 12.94 -6.29 -49.63
C ALA A 699 13.53 -7.45 -50.48
N PRO A 700 12.82 -7.94 -51.52
CA PRO A 700 13.21 -9.15 -52.27
C PRO A 700 14.39 -8.97 -53.24
N ASP A 701 14.77 -7.74 -53.60
CA ASP A 701 15.78 -7.48 -54.63
C ASP A 701 16.62 -6.21 -54.31
N VAL A 702 17.96 -6.35 -54.40
CA VAL A 702 18.97 -5.28 -54.64
C VAL A 702 19.55 -4.45 -53.48
N GLN A 703 19.01 -4.40 -52.26
CA GLN A 703 19.63 -3.58 -51.18
C GLN A 703 20.64 -4.29 -50.25
N LEU A 704 20.84 -5.62 -50.40
CA LEU A 704 21.67 -6.44 -49.49
C LEU A 704 22.76 -7.30 -50.19
N MET A 705 23.07 -7.06 -51.48
CA MET A 705 24.02 -7.89 -52.23
C MET A 705 25.46 -7.33 -52.21
N PRO A 706 26.41 -7.98 -51.53
CA PRO A 706 27.70 -8.27 -52.13
C PRO A 706 27.56 -9.60 -52.95
N SER A 707 28.48 -9.91 -53.87
CA SER A 707 28.43 -11.15 -54.71
C SER A 707 28.10 -12.43 -53.92
N ASP A 708 27.56 -13.48 -54.57
CA ASP A 708 27.29 -14.80 -53.94
C ASP A 708 28.50 -15.38 -53.16
N ALA A 709 29.73 -15.00 -53.55
CA ALA A 709 30.95 -15.36 -52.83
C ALA A 709 31.05 -14.70 -51.43
N THR A 710 30.78 -13.40 -51.34
CA THR A 710 30.85 -12.60 -50.11
C THR A 710 29.68 -12.80 -49.15
N ALA A 711 28.52 -13.28 -49.62
CA ALA A 711 27.36 -13.56 -48.77
C ALA A 711 27.58 -14.77 -47.82
N ASN A 712 28.50 -15.67 -48.17
CA ASN A 712 28.84 -16.85 -47.36
C ASN A 712 29.99 -16.59 -46.37
N GLU A 713 30.69 -15.45 -46.46
CA GLU A 713 31.83 -15.11 -45.62
C GLU A 713 31.43 -14.22 -44.43
N ASN A 714 31.86 -14.59 -43.22
CA ASN A 714 31.68 -13.76 -42.03
C ASN A 714 32.54 -12.48 -42.16
N PRO A 715 31.98 -11.29 -41.93
CA PRO A 715 32.73 -10.04 -42.06
C PRO A 715 33.77 -9.86 -40.94
N VAL A 716 34.96 -9.38 -41.30
CA VAL A 716 35.97 -8.96 -40.32
C VAL A 716 35.71 -7.49 -39.95
N SER A 717 35.15 -7.25 -38.76
CA SER A 717 34.70 -5.92 -38.30
C SER A 717 35.67 -5.20 -37.36
N GLY A 718 36.62 -5.93 -36.74
CA GLY A 718 37.56 -5.36 -35.76
C GLY A 718 36.93 -5.01 -34.40
N VAL A 719 35.69 -5.42 -34.16
CA VAL A 719 34.98 -5.28 -32.89
C VAL A 719 35.63 -6.10 -31.79
N LYS A 720 35.62 -5.54 -30.58
CA LYS A 720 36.18 -6.15 -29.37
C LYS A 720 35.09 -6.39 -28.32
N PRO A 721 35.31 -7.29 -27.35
CA PRO A 721 34.32 -7.62 -26.34
C PRO A 721 33.91 -6.43 -25.45
N GLU A 722 34.77 -5.43 -25.28
CA GLU A 722 34.46 -4.21 -24.53
C GLU A 722 33.57 -3.24 -25.30
N ASN A 723 33.39 -3.44 -26.62
CA ASN A 723 32.51 -2.62 -27.43
C ASN A 723 31.03 -2.89 -27.13
N LEU A 724 30.19 -1.90 -27.42
CA LEU A 724 28.75 -2.00 -27.24
C LEU A 724 28.17 -3.14 -28.09
N ALA A 725 27.30 -3.95 -27.48
CA ALA A 725 26.44 -4.90 -28.18
C ALA A 725 25.06 -4.28 -28.42
N TYR A 726 24.50 -3.59 -27.42
CA TYR A 726 23.20 -2.96 -27.55
C TYR A 726 23.00 -1.77 -26.61
N ILE A 727 21.98 -0.97 -26.92
CA ILE A 727 21.40 0.03 -26.02
C ILE A 727 19.91 -0.22 -25.89
N ILE A 728 19.46 -0.57 -24.68
CA ILE A 728 18.05 -0.69 -24.35
C ILE A 728 17.65 0.50 -23.49
N TYR A 729 16.56 1.17 -23.89
CA TYR A 729 16.02 2.31 -23.14
C TYR A 729 15.08 1.85 -22.03
N THR A 730 15.27 2.41 -20.83
CA THR A 730 14.38 2.24 -19.69
C THR A 730 13.72 3.57 -19.30
N SER A 731 12.64 3.52 -18.52
CA SER A 731 12.00 4.72 -17.96
C SER A 731 12.95 5.47 -17.03
N GLY A 732 12.83 6.79 -16.98
CA GLY A 732 13.72 7.66 -16.22
C GLY A 732 12.97 8.51 -15.19
N SER A 733 13.53 8.64 -13.99
CA SER A 733 12.98 9.46 -12.89
C SER A 733 12.86 10.95 -13.23
N THR A 734 13.58 11.43 -14.24
CA THR A 734 13.53 12.81 -14.76
C THR A 734 12.46 13.03 -15.83
N GLY A 735 11.63 12.01 -16.11
CA GLY A 735 10.56 12.05 -17.12
C GLY A 735 11.01 11.79 -18.56
N LYS A 736 12.29 11.47 -18.80
CA LYS A 736 12.80 11.07 -20.11
C LYS A 736 13.43 9.68 -20.07
N PRO A 737 13.26 8.84 -21.12
CA PRO A 737 13.89 7.54 -21.20
C PRO A 737 15.43 7.64 -21.15
N LYS A 738 16.09 6.62 -20.59
CA LYS A 738 17.56 6.52 -20.49
C LYS A 738 18.08 5.26 -21.17
N GLY A 739 19.04 5.41 -22.08
CA GLY A 739 19.65 4.27 -22.79
C GLY A 739 20.76 3.61 -21.97
N VAL A 740 20.63 2.32 -21.66
CA VAL A 740 21.64 1.54 -20.92
C VAL A 740 22.68 0.96 -21.87
N LEU A 741 23.96 1.24 -21.63
CA LEU A 741 25.07 0.85 -22.50
C LEU A 741 25.63 -0.53 -22.14
N VAL A 742 25.24 -1.58 -22.87
CA VAL A 742 25.68 -2.96 -22.60
C VAL A 742 26.70 -3.45 -23.63
N THR A 743 27.78 -4.05 -23.17
CA THR A 743 28.89 -4.52 -24.00
C THR A 743 28.74 -5.98 -24.41
N HIS A 744 29.52 -6.42 -25.41
CA HIS A 744 29.56 -7.83 -25.79
C HIS A 744 30.00 -8.73 -24.61
N ALA A 745 31.02 -8.32 -23.87
CA ALA A 745 31.55 -9.03 -22.72
C ALA A 745 30.49 -9.23 -21.62
N ASN A 746 29.63 -8.23 -21.38
CA ASN A 746 28.58 -8.33 -20.37
C ASN A 746 27.55 -9.44 -20.65
N VAL A 747 27.24 -9.72 -21.92
CA VAL A 747 26.29 -10.80 -22.27
C VAL A 747 27.00 -12.15 -22.28
N VAL A 748 28.20 -12.23 -22.87
CA VAL A 748 28.96 -13.48 -22.92
C VAL A 748 29.27 -14.01 -21.52
N ARG A 749 29.64 -13.12 -20.59
CA ARG A 749 29.88 -13.49 -19.18
C ARG A 749 28.63 -14.05 -18.51
N LEU A 750 27.45 -13.50 -18.78
CA LEU A 750 26.20 -13.95 -18.16
C LEU A 750 25.98 -15.44 -18.45
N PHE A 751 26.02 -15.83 -19.73
CA PHE A 751 25.84 -17.24 -20.11
C PHE A 751 26.93 -18.14 -19.57
N LYS A 752 28.19 -17.69 -19.62
CA LYS A 752 29.32 -18.48 -19.12
C LYS A 752 29.30 -18.66 -17.59
N ALA A 753 28.85 -17.66 -16.86
CA ALA A 753 28.74 -17.72 -15.41
C ALA A 753 27.60 -18.61 -14.92
N THR A 754 26.57 -18.80 -15.75
CA THR A 754 25.39 -19.63 -15.43
C THR A 754 25.40 -21.02 -16.09
N GLU A 755 26.41 -21.33 -16.91
CA GLU A 755 26.47 -22.53 -17.75
C GLU A 755 26.29 -23.83 -16.95
N SER A 756 26.93 -23.91 -15.77
CA SER A 756 26.88 -25.07 -14.87
C SER A 756 25.55 -25.29 -14.15
N TRP A 757 24.61 -24.35 -14.24
CA TRP A 757 23.28 -24.50 -13.63
C TRP A 757 22.29 -25.07 -14.64
N PHE A 758 22.27 -24.53 -15.85
CA PHE A 758 21.21 -24.80 -16.81
C PHE A 758 21.52 -25.89 -17.83
N HIS A 759 22.81 -26.09 -18.15
CA HIS A 759 23.28 -27.09 -19.11
C HIS A 759 22.51 -27.04 -20.45
N PHE A 760 22.40 -25.84 -21.03
CA PHE A 760 21.72 -25.65 -22.32
C PHE A 760 22.39 -26.44 -23.45
N GLY A 761 21.60 -26.91 -24.41
CA GLY A 761 22.10 -27.74 -25.51
C GLY A 761 21.21 -27.76 -26.76
N PRO A 762 21.58 -28.56 -27.77
CA PRO A 762 20.92 -28.56 -29.08
C PRO A 762 19.50 -29.12 -29.07
N GLU A 763 19.14 -29.88 -28.04
CA GLU A 763 17.78 -30.40 -27.85
C GLU A 763 16.82 -29.32 -27.30
N ASP A 764 17.33 -28.14 -26.94
CA ASP A 764 16.50 -27.10 -26.36
C ASP A 764 15.70 -26.33 -27.40
N VAL A 765 14.41 -26.18 -27.11
CA VAL A 765 13.49 -25.32 -27.85
C VAL A 765 13.09 -24.17 -26.93
N TRP A 766 13.47 -22.97 -27.35
CA TRP A 766 13.26 -21.72 -26.63
C TRP A 766 12.12 -20.93 -27.26
N THR A 767 11.54 -20.02 -26.47
CA THR A 767 10.64 -18.98 -26.99
C THR A 767 11.31 -17.62 -26.89
N LEU A 768 11.17 -16.81 -27.94
CA LEU A 768 11.36 -15.35 -27.89
C LEU A 768 9.99 -14.74 -27.60
N PHE A 769 9.64 -14.71 -26.31
CA PHE A 769 8.33 -14.26 -25.84
C PHE A 769 8.34 -12.75 -25.57
N HIS A 770 9.44 -12.19 -25.09
CA HIS A 770 9.51 -10.80 -24.67
C HIS A 770 9.79 -9.85 -25.85
N SER A 771 9.54 -8.54 -25.66
CA SER A 771 9.90 -7.54 -26.68
C SER A 771 11.42 -7.49 -26.82
N HIS A 772 11.93 -7.28 -28.03
CA HIS A 772 13.36 -7.06 -28.27
C HIS A 772 13.87 -5.73 -27.67
N ALA A 773 12.95 -4.84 -27.27
CA ALA A 773 13.22 -3.65 -26.47
C ALA A 773 13.25 -3.91 -24.95
N PHE A 774 13.10 -5.16 -24.52
CA PHE A 774 13.27 -5.60 -23.13
C PHE A 774 14.45 -6.57 -23.05
N ASP A 775 15.34 -6.37 -22.10
CA ASP A 775 16.62 -7.08 -21.99
C ASP A 775 16.48 -8.58 -21.69
N PHE A 776 15.34 -9.03 -21.16
CA PHE A 776 15.05 -10.47 -21.03
C PHE A 776 15.08 -11.21 -22.38
N SER A 777 14.77 -10.50 -23.49
CA SER A 777 14.90 -11.07 -24.85
C SER A 777 16.35 -11.42 -25.22
N VAL A 778 17.34 -10.77 -24.61
CA VAL A 778 18.77 -11.08 -24.81
C VAL A 778 19.06 -12.49 -24.26
N TRP A 779 18.49 -12.83 -23.11
CA TRP A 779 18.60 -14.17 -22.55
C TRP A 779 17.94 -15.23 -23.45
N GLU A 780 16.74 -14.93 -23.97
CA GLU A 780 16.00 -15.81 -24.87
C GLU A 780 16.75 -16.08 -26.19
N ILE A 781 17.24 -15.02 -26.84
CA ILE A 781 17.90 -15.11 -28.15
C ILE A 781 19.21 -15.91 -28.04
N TRP A 782 20.08 -15.51 -27.11
CA TRP A 782 21.42 -16.07 -27.03
C TRP A 782 21.45 -17.42 -26.29
N GLY A 783 20.49 -17.67 -25.39
CA GLY A 783 20.34 -18.97 -24.74
C GLY A 783 20.03 -20.10 -25.73
N ALA A 784 19.29 -19.80 -26.80
CA ALA A 784 19.10 -20.73 -27.91
C ALA A 784 20.35 -20.79 -28.81
N LEU A 785 20.79 -19.64 -29.32
CA LEU A 785 21.75 -19.56 -30.43
C LEU A 785 23.20 -19.92 -30.06
N PHE A 786 23.60 -19.78 -28.79
CA PHE A 786 24.96 -20.17 -28.35
C PHE A 786 25.14 -21.68 -28.20
N TYR A 787 24.04 -22.42 -27.99
CA TYR A 787 24.09 -23.82 -27.56
C TYR A 787 23.50 -24.78 -28.61
N GLY A 788 23.18 -24.27 -29.81
CA GLY A 788 22.64 -25.08 -30.91
C GLY A 788 21.15 -25.35 -30.82
N GLY A 789 20.44 -24.71 -29.87
CA GLY A 789 19.01 -24.86 -29.70
C GLY A 789 18.20 -24.14 -30.78
N ARG A 790 16.88 -24.35 -30.76
CA ARG A 790 15.92 -23.75 -31.69
C ARG A 790 15.15 -22.62 -31.01
N LEU A 791 15.15 -21.43 -31.62
CA LEU A 791 14.41 -20.27 -31.12
C LEU A 791 13.06 -20.11 -31.85
N VAL A 792 11.96 -20.20 -31.12
CA VAL A 792 10.61 -19.96 -31.63
C VAL A 792 10.19 -18.52 -31.33
N ILE A 793 10.05 -17.70 -32.37
CA ILE A 793 9.56 -16.33 -32.23
C ILE A 793 8.04 -16.39 -32.00
N VAL A 794 7.59 -15.93 -30.84
CA VAL A 794 6.17 -15.94 -30.48
C VAL A 794 5.47 -14.78 -31.17
N PRO A 795 4.45 -15.00 -32.03
CA PRO A 795 3.72 -13.91 -32.66
C PRO A 795 3.11 -12.96 -31.62
N TYR A 796 3.02 -11.66 -31.96
CA TYR A 796 2.55 -10.64 -31.02
C TYR A 796 1.16 -10.97 -30.46
N GLU A 797 0.21 -11.35 -31.32
CA GLU A 797 -1.15 -11.72 -30.91
C GLU A 797 -1.19 -12.97 -30.03
N VAL A 798 -0.34 -13.96 -30.33
CA VAL A 798 -0.21 -15.19 -29.54
C VAL A 798 0.34 -14.88 -28.14
N SER A 799 1.33 -13.99 -28.03
CA SER A 799 1.88 -13.57 -26.72
C SER A 799 0.84 -12.91 -25.79
N ARG A 800 -0.29 -12.46 -26.34
CA ARG A 800 -1.40 -11.82 -25.61
C ARG A 800 -2.59 -12.75 -25.35
N SER A 801 -2.51 -13.99 -25.81
CA SER A 801 -3.54 -15.01 -25.60
C SER A 801 -2.94 -16.21 -24.88
N PRO A 802 -3.17 -16.36 -23.56
CA PRO A 802 -2.63 -17.48 -22.78
C PRO A 802 -2.96 -18.85 -23.38
N LYS A 803 -4.16 -19.01 -23.96
CA LYS A 803 -4.59 -20.26 -24.62
C LYS A 803 -3.85 -20.53 -25.92
N GLU A 804 -3.69 -19.53 -26.79
CA GLU A 804 -2.94 -19.73 -28.04
C GLU A 804 -1.45 -19.91 -27.76
N PHE A 805 -0.92 -19.22 -26.74
CA PHE A 805 0.45 -19.41 -26.31
C PHE A 805 0.67 -20.81 -25.76
N TYR A 806 -0.20 -21.31 -24.88
CA TYR A 806 -0.18 -22.71 -24.42
C TYR A 806 -0.15 -23.71 -25.58
N ARG A 807 -1.02 -23.54 -26.59
CA ARG A 807 -1.03 -24.39 -27.79
C ARG A 807 0.27 -24.32 -28.58
N LEU A 808 0.88 -23.15 -28.68
CA LEU A 808 2.19 -22.98 -29.32
C LEU A 808 3.28 -23.73 -28.55
N LEU A 809 3.30 -23.65 -27.21
CA LEU A 809 4.27 -24.38 -26.38
C LEU A 809 4.19 -25.90 -26.61
N VAL A 810 2.97 -26.44 -26.66
CA VAL A 810 2.72 -27.86 -26.93
C VAL A 810 3.13 -28.24 -28.35
N ARG A 811 2.68 -27.47 -29.35
CA ARG A 811 2.96 -27.74 -30.77
C ARG A 811 4.45 -27.73 -31.09
N GLU A 812 5.17 -26.73 -30.59
CA GLU A 812 6.61 -26.59 -30.85
C GLU A 812 7.48 -27.39 -29.87
N ARG A 813 6.86 -28.07 -28.90
CA ARG A 813 7.55 -28.84 -27.85
C ARG A 813 8.62 -28.01 -27.13
N VAL A 814 8.23 -26.84 -26.67
CA VAL A 814 9.12 -25.91 -25.97
C VAL A 814 9.68 -26.56 -24.71
N THR A 815 11.01 -26.46 -24.50
CA THR A 815 11.72 -27.06 -23.36
C THR A 815 12.19 -26.01 -22.35
N VAL A 816 12.53 -24.80 -22.81
CA VAL A 816 12.96 -23.69 -21.96
C VAL A 816 12.01 -22.50 -22.15
N LEU A 817 11.37 -22.10 -21.06
CA LEU A 817 10.40 -21.01 -21.04
C LEU A 817 10.86 -19.90 -20.09
N ASN A 818 10.89 -18.67 -20.58
CA ASN A 818 11.15 -17.49 -19.77
C ASN A 818 9.84 -16.71 -19.64
N GLN A 819 9.43 -16.35 -18.43
CA GLN A 819 8.17 -15.66 -18.17
C GLN A 819 8.26 -14.71 -17.00
N THR A 820 7.44 -13.66 -17.02
CA THR A 820 7.13 -12.93 -15.79
C THR A 820 6.15 -13.74 -14.94
N PRO A 821 6.21 -13.65 -13.60
CA PRO A 821 5.25 -14.28 -12.70
C PRO A 821 3.78 -14.11 -13.13
N SER A 822 3.36 -12.89 -13.49
CA SER A 822 1.96 -12.61 -13.87
C SER A 822 1.55 -13.31 -15.17
N ALA A 823 2.44 -13.34 -16.17
CA ALA A 823 2.17 -14.02 -17.43
C ALA A 823 2.10 -15.54 -17.24
N PHE A 824 2.95 -16.09 -16.38
CA PHE A 824 2.95 -17.50 -16.04
C PHE A 824 1.68 -17.94 -15.30
N GLN A 825 1.15 -17.11 -14.38
CA GLN A 825 -0.15 -17.40 -13.75
C GLN A 825 -1.28 -17.56 -14.76
N GLN A 826 -1.31 -16.73 -15.81
CA GLN A 826 -2.29 -16.88 -16.89
C GLN A 826 -2.08 -18.16 -17.69
N LEU A 827 -0.84 -18.60 -17.87
CA LEU A 827 -0.50 -19.87 -18.51
C LEU A 827 -0.97 -21.08 -17.67
N ILE A 828 -0.77 -21.05 -16.35
CA ILE A 828 -1.28 -22.07 -15.41
C ILE A 828 -2.80 -22.26 -15.59
N GLN A 829 -3.55 -21.16 -15.72
CA GLN A 829 -5.01 -21.20 -15.94
C GLN A 829 -5.37 -21.71 -17.33
N ALA A 830 -4.61 -21.33 -18.36
CA ALA A 830 -4.86 -21.80 -19.72
C ALA A 830 -4.71 -23.32 -19.82
N GLU A 831 -3.67 -23.88 -19.20
CA GLU A 831 -3.42 -25.32 -19.09
C GLU A 831 -4.57 -26.07 -18.41
N GLU A 832 -5.15 -25.54 -17.33
CA GLU A 832 -6.28 -26.18 -16.62
C GLU A 832 -7.51 -26.41 -17.51
N THR A 833 -7.66 -25.58 -18.55
CA THR A 833 -8.74 -25.67 -19.52
C THR A 833 -8.35 -26.41 -20.81
N GLY A 834 -7.11 -26.93 -20.89
CA GLY A 834 -6.57 -27.68 -22.01
C GLY A 834 -7.10 -29.11 -22.13
N GLY A 835 -6.85 -29.76 -23.27
CA GLY A 835 -7.27 -31.15 -23.50
C GLY A 835 -6.35 -32.16 -22.80
N PRO A 836 -6.83 -33.37 -22.46
CA PRO A 836 -6.03 -34.41 -21.78
C PRO A 836 -4.88 -34.99 -22.61
N GLU A 837 -4.77 -34.66 -23.89
CA GLU A 837 -3.67 -35.10 -24.79
C GLU A 837 -2.58 -34.02 -24.98
N ASP A 838 -2.74 -32.81 -24.41
CA ASP A 838 -1.82 -31.68 -24.55
C ASP A 838 -0.73 -31.74 -23.45
N ASN A 839 0.41 -32.38 -23.70
CA ASN A 839 1.52 -32.42 -22.75
C ASN A 839 2.61 -31.39 -23.08
N LEU A 840 2.97 -30.54 -22.10
CA LEU A 840 4.11 -29.64 -22.20
C LEU A 840 5.44 -30.42 -22.17
N ALA A 841 6.42 -29.99 -22.98
CA ALA A 841 7.76 -30.57 -23.03
C ALA A 841 8.80 -29.80 -22.17
N LEU A 842 8.31 -28.91 -21.31
CA LEU A 842 9.14 -28.02 -20.50
C LEU A 842 10.04 -28.83 -19.57
N ARG A 843 11.33 -28.48 -19.57
CA ARG A 843 12.30 -28.91 -18.54
C ARG A 843 12.72 -27.76 -17.63
N LEU A 844 12.60 -26.51 -18.10
CA LEU A 844 12.98 -25.31 -17.37
C LEU A 844 11.93 -24.21 -17.56
N VAL A 845 11.56 -23.56 -16.45
CA VAL A 845 10.84 -22.30 -16.45
C VAL A 845 11.62 -21.29 -15.62
N ILE A 846 12.02 -20.18 -16.25
CA ILE A 846 12.82 -19.13 -15.64
C ILE A 846 11.95 -17.89 -15.47
N PHE A 847 11.80 -17.44 -14.23
CA PHE A 847 11.09 -16.24 -13.84
C PHE A 847 12.02 -15.04 -13.75
N GLY A 848 11.51 -13.87 -14.10
CA GLY A 848 12.19 -12.60 -13.89
C GLY A 848 11.29 -11.40 -14.20
N GLY A 849 11.74 -10.21 -13.82
CA GLY A 849 11.09 -8.95 -14.14
C GLY A 849 9.91 -8.54 -13.26
N GLU A 850 9.45 -9.39 -12.33
CA GLU A 850 8.46 -9.04 -11.30
C GLU A 850 8.74 -9.80 -9.99
N VAL A 851 8.10 -9.34 -8.92
CA VAL A 851 8.04 -10.06 -7.64
C VAL A 851 7.34 -11.41 -7.84
N LEU A 852 7.98 -12.50 -7.39
CA LEU A 852 7.39 -13.83 -7.47
C LEU A 852 6.66 -14.18 -6.17
N GLU A 853 5.34 -14.23 -6.22
CA GLU A 853 4.55 -14.81 -5.14
C GLU A 853 4.59 -16.35 -5.22
N LEU A 854 5.44 -16.96 -4.40
CA LEU A 854 5.65 -18.42 -4.39
C LEU A 854 4.35 -19.22 -4.23
N GLN A 855 3.39 -18.71 -3.46
CA GLN A 855 2.09 -19.36 -3.24
C GLN A 855 1.28 -19.56 -4.53
N SER A 856 1.45 -18.66 -5.50
CA SER A 856 0.75 -18.73 -6.78
C SER A 856 1.18 -19.92 -7.64
N LEU A 857 2.33 -20.54 -7.34
CA LEU A 857 2.86 -21.71 -8.05
C LEU A 857 2.27 -23.04 -7.55
N LYS A 858 1.47 -23.04 -6.46
CA LYS A 858 0.84 -24.25 -5.89
C LYS A 858 0.13 -25.13 -6.92
N PRO A 859 -0.72 -24.59 -7.82
CA PRO A 859 -1.42 -25.41 -8.81
C PRO A 859 -0.45 -26.09 -9.78
N TRP A 860 0.63 -25.40 -10.17
CA TRP A 860 1.66 -25.93 -11.05
C TRP A 860 2.44 -27.08 -10.41
N ILE A 861 2.98 -26.86 -9.21
CA ILE A 861 3.76 -27.88 -8.49
C ILE A 861 2.90 -29.13 -8.22
N LYS A 862 1.61 -28.96 -7.92
CA LYS A 862 0.70 -30.09 -7.74
C LYS A 862 0.55 -30.94 -9.01
N ARG A 863 0.61 -30.34 -10.21
CA ARG A 863 0.44 -31.04 -11.49
C ARG A 863 1.74 -31.64 -12.00
N HIS A 864 2.84 -30.89 -11.93
CA HIS A 864 4.10 -31.23 -12.59
C HIS A 864 5.25 -31.58 -11.65
N GLY A 865 5.09 -31.37 -10.34
CA GLY A 865 6.20 -31.39 -9.39
C GLY A 865 7.09 -30.15 -9.52
N ASP A 866 8.28 -30.22 -8.93
CA ASP A 866 9.29 -29.14 -8.86
C ASP A 866 10.63 -29.51 -9.53
N THR A 867 10.72 -30.69 -10.13
CA THR A 867 11.96 -31.23 -10.73
C THR A 867 11.96 -31.24 -12.26
N ASN A 868 10.83 -31.50 -12.92
CA ASN A 868 10.74 -31.52 -14.38
C ASN A 868 9.34 -31.09 -14.88
N PRO A 869 9.12 -29.79 -15.16
CA PRO A 869 10.14 -28.75 -15.27
C PRO A 869 10.65 -28.21 -13.92
N GLN A 870 11.94 -27.91 -13.85
CA GLN A 870 12.51 -27.12 -12.77
C GLN A 870 12.10 -25.65 -12.93
N LEU A 871 11.62 -25.08 -11.83
CA LEU A 871 11.28 -23.66 -11.73
C LEU A 871 12.46 -22.88 -11.15
N VAL A 872 12.83 -21.77 -11.77
CA VAL A 872 13.94 -20.92 -11.33
C VAL A 872 13.48 -19.47 -11.28
N ASN A 873 13.68 -18.80 -10.14
CA ASN A 873 13.54 -17.37 -10.02
C ASN A 873 14.90 -16.70 -10.22
N MET A 874 14.99 -15.74 -11.13
CA MET A 874 16.17 -14.91 -11.35
C MET A 874 15.80 -13.45 -11.23
N TYR A 875 16.57 -12.71 -10.44
CA TYR A 875 16.44 -11.26 -10.32
C TYR A 875 17.58 -10.58 -11.08
N GLY A 876 17.29 -9.42 -11.66
CA GLY A 876 18.26 -8.52 -12.24
C GLY A 876 17.59 -7.32 -12.88
N ILE A 877 18.41 -6.39 -13.34
CA ILE A 877 17.98 -5.14 -13.96
C ILE A 877 18.89 -4.85 -15.17
N THR A 878 18.46 -3.94 -16.04
CA THR A 878 19.17 -3.67 -17.28
C THR A 878 20.59 -3.16 -17.05
N GLU A 879 20.82 -2.38 -16.01
CA GLU A 879 22.15 -1.87 -15.66
C GLU A 879 23.14 -2.94 -15.16
N THR A 880 22.67 -4.14 -14.84
CA THR A 880 23.48 -5.28 -14.38
C THR A 880 23.46 -6.45 -15.38
N THR A 881 22.94 -6.21 -16.58
CA THR A 881 22.85 -7.16 -17.69
C THR A 881 21.97 -8.37 -17.36
N VAL A 882 20.66 -8.16 -17.43
CA VAL A 882 19.57 -9.14 -17.36
C VAL A 882 19.40 -9.81 -15.99
N HIS A 883 20.38 -10.57 -15.51
CA HIS A 883 20.29 -11.34 -14.27
C HIS A 883 21.50 -11.15 -13.36
N VAL A 884 21.23 -11.19 -12.06
CA VAL A 884 22.15 -10.95 -10.93
C VAL A 884 22.13 -12.10 -9.96
N THR A 885 20.97 -12.71 -9.70
CA THR A 885 20.83 -13.80 -8.74
C THR A 885 20.10 -15.01 -9.34
N TYR A 886 20.22 -16.14 -8.65
CA TYR A 886 19.66 -17.43 -9.06
C TYR A 886 19.03 -18.14 -7.85
N ARG A 887 17.76 -18.54 -7.99
CA ARG A 887 17.03 -19.36 -7.01
C ARG A 887 16.26 -20.49 -7.71
N PRO A 888 16.65 -21.77 -7.59
CA PRO A 888 15.75 -22.87 -7.93
C PRO A 888 14.63 -22.94 -6.88
N ILE A 889 13.40 -23.12 -7.34
CA ILE A 889 12.21 -23.14 -6.48
C ILE A 889 11.85 -24.58 -6.17
N ALA A 890 11.82 -24.93 -4.89
CA ALA A 890 11.41 -26.25 -4.41
C ALA A 890 9.97 -26.25 -3.89
N ALA A 891 9.35 -27.43 -3.79
CA ALA A 891 8.01 -27.57 -3.24
C ALA A 891 7.89 -27.04 -1.80
N GLU A 892 8.95 -27.15 -1.00
CA GLU A 892 9.00 -26.63 0.38
C GLU A 892 8.95 -25.09 0.42
N ASP A 893 9.54 -24.41 -0.57
CA ASP A 893 9.51 -22.95 -0.66
C ASP A 893 8.06 -22.45 -0.76
N VAL A 894 7.26 -23.12 -1.60
CA VAL A 894 5.85 -22.83 -1.83
C VAL A 894 4.97 -23.23 -0.63
N GLN A 895 5.41 -24.11 0.25
CA GLN A 895 4.69 -24.42 1.49
C GLN A 895 5.01 -23.43 2.62
N SER A 896 6.25 -22.91 2.65
CA SER A 896 6.75 -22.07 3.75
C SER A 896 6.12 -20.68 3.84
N GLY A 897 5.47 -20.18 2.79
CA GLY A 897 4.82 -18.85 2.81
C GLY A 897 5.78 -17.68 2.99
N ARG A 898 7.07 -17.87 2.70
CA ARG A 898 8.14 -16.85 2.75
C ARG A 898 7.98 -15.83 1.61
N GLY A 899 8.61 -14.66 1.75
CA GLY A 899 8.54 -13.57 0.80
C GLY A 899 9.23 -13.87 -0.53
N SER A 900 9.51 -12.84 -1.33
CA SER A 900 10.10 -12.98 -2.67
C SER A 900 11.59 -13.28 -2.59
N VAL A 901 11.94 -14.55 -2.43
CA VAL A 901 13.33 -15.02 -2.40
C VAL A 901 13.92 -14.99 -3.80
N ILE A 902 14.99 -14.22 -3.97
CA ILE A 902 15.72 -14.05 -5.24
C ILE A 902 17.02 -14.86 -5.28
N GLY A 903 17.37 -15.53 -4.18
CA GLY A 903 18.44 -16.53 -4.15
C GLY A 903 19.83 -15.93 -3.96
N VAL A 904 20.83 -16.57 -4.56
CA VAL A 904 22.24 -16.20 -4.38
C VAL A 904 22.79 -15.46 -5.60
N PRO A 905 23.81 -14.61 -5.44
CA PRO A 905 24.47 -13.95 -6.57
C PRO A 905 25.02 -14.93 -7.60
N ILE A 906 25.00 -14.54 -8.88
CA ILE A 906 25.76 -15.22 -9.93
C ILE A 906 27.26 -15.20 -9.55
N PRO A 907 28.04 -16.29 -9.73
CA PRO A 907 29.38 -16.42 -9.15
C PRO A 907 30.41 -15.33 -9.49
N ASP A 908 30.17 -14.57 -10.56
CA ASP A 908 31.02 -13.49 -11.05
C ASP A 908 30.61 -12.09 -10.55
N LEU A 909 29.49 -12.03 -9.82
CA LEU A 909 28.91 -10.80 -9.30
C LEU A 909 29.07 -10.72 -7.80
N GLN A 910 29.19 -9.48 -7.36
CA GLN A 910 29.18 -9.09 -5.96
C GLN A 910 27.83 -8.44 -5.70
N VAL A 911 27.20 -8.76 -4.58
CA VAL A 911 25.92 -8.18 -4.18
C VAL A 911 26.03 -7.78 -2.73
N TYR A 912 25.78 -6.50 -2.44
CA TYR A 912 25.84 -5.96 -1.08
C TYR A 912 24.48 -5.42 -0.69
N VAL A 913 24.11 -5.59 0.58
CA VAL A 913 22.93 -4.94 1.16
C VAL A 913 23.45 -3.91 2.15
N LEU A 914 23.26 -2.63 1.84
CA LEU A 914 23.90 -1.52 2.53
C LEU A 914 22.87 -0.54 3.11
N ASP A 915 23.28 0.17 4.17
CA ASP A 915 22.56 1.33 4.67
C ASP A 915 22.87 2.59 3.83
N ARG A 916 22.25 3.72 4.21
CA ARG A 916 22.44 5.00 3.52
C ARG A 916 23.86 5.58 3.58
N TYR A 917 24.70 5.07 4.48
CA TYR A 917 26.10 5.48 4.65
C TYR A 917 27.07 4.51 3.97
N LEU A 918 26.55 3.56 3.17
CA LEU A 918 27.31 2.51 2.50
C LEU A 918 27.97 1.52 3.48
N HIS A 919 27.42 1.34 4.68
CA HIS A 919 27.83 0.27 5.58
C HIS A 919 26.98 -1.00 5.32
N PRO A 920 27.57 -2.21 5.39
CA PRO A 920 26.80 -3.45 5.32
C PRO A 920 25.81 -3.54 6.48
N VAL A 921 24.56 -3.90 6.18
CA VAL A 921 23.56 -4.18 7.20
C VAL A 921 23.69 -5.61 7.72
N PRO A 922 23.35 -5.89 8.99
CA PRO A 922 23.38 -7.26 9.51
C PRO A 922 22.45 -8.23 8.78
N ILE A 923 22.71 -9.53 8.89
CA ILE A 923 21.88 -10.59 8.31
C ILE A 923 20.46 -10.51 8.90
N GLY A 924 19.46 -10.48 8.01
CA GLY A 924 18.05 -10.31 8.34
C GLY A 924 17.56 -8.85 8.29
N VAL A 925 18.47 -7.87 8.36
CA VAL A 925 18.12 -6.44 8.32
C VAL A 925 17.91 -5.99 6.89
N ALA A 926 16.89 -5.15 6.68
CA ALA A 926 16.63 -4.56 5.37
C ALA A 926 17.68 -3.49 5.02
N GLY A 927 18.10 -3.45 3.77
CA GLY A 927 18.95 -2.39 3.25
C GLY A 927 18.81 -2.28 1.75
N GLU A 928 19.45 -1.27 1.16
CA GLU A 928 19.45 -1.09 -0.28
C GLU A 928 20.45 -2.06 -0.94
N LEU A 929 20.04 -2.64 -2.06
CA LEU A 929 20.81 -3.62 -2.82
C LEU A 929 21.79 -2.91 -3.78
N TYR A 930 23.04 -3.33 -3.76
CA TYR A 930 24.11 -2.84 -4.64
C TYR A 930 24.74 -4.02 -5.37
N VAL A 931 25.03 -3.85 -6.65
CA VAL A 931 25.63 -4.90 -7.48
C VAL A 931 26.98 -4.46 -7.99
N GLY A 932 27.99 -5.31 -7.86
CA GLY A 932 29.34 -5.14 -8.40
C GLY A 932 29.74 -6.28 -9.32
N GLY A 933 30.86 -6.11 -10.03
CA GLY A 933 31.44 -7.16 -10.87
C GLY A 933 31.18 -6.99 -12.38
N ALA A 934 31.41 -8.06 -13.14
CA ALA A 934 31.49 -8.02 -14.60
C ALA A 934 30.14 -7.84 -15.33
N GLY A 935 29.02 -7.91 -14.61
CA GLY A 935 27.69 -7.66 -15.15
C GLY A 935 27.31 -6.20 -15.30
N LEU A 936 28.08 -5.28 -14.70
CA LEU A 936 27.75 -3.87 -14.77
C LEU A 936 27.85 -3.33 -16.21
N ALA A 937 26.78 -2.65 -16.62
CA ALA A 937 26.76 -1.87 -17.85
C ALA A 937 27.83 -0.78 -17.83
N ARG A 938 28.18 -0.27 -19.01
CA ARG A 938 29.16 0.81 -19.13
C ARG A 938 28.64 2.09 -18.45
N GLY A 939 27.34 2.36 -18.55
CA GLY A 939 26.66 3.52 -17.99
C GLY A 939 25.40 3.85 -18.76
N TYR A 940 25.01 5.12 -18.75
CA TYR A 940 23.88 5.63 -19.53
C TYR A 940 24.34 6.49 -20.71
N LEU A 941 23.68 6.32 -21.87
CA LEU A 941 23.94 7.10 -23.07
C LEU A 941 23.70 8.60 -22.80
N ASN A 942 24.67 9.45 -23.13
CA ASN A 942 24.59 10.92 -23.00
C ASN A 942 24.15 11.44 -21.62
N ARG A 943 24.44 10.68 -20.55
CA ARG A 943 24.06 10.99 -19.16
C ARG A 943 25.21 10.70 -18.18
N PRO A 944 26.34 11.42 -18.25
CA PRO A 944 27.48 11.19 -17.38
C PRO A 944 27.16 11.44 -15.90
N GLU A 945 26.40 12.48 -15.58
CA GLU A 945 26.00 12.82 -14.21
C GLU A 945 25.18 11.70 -13.55
N LEU A 946 24.15 11.20 -14.25
CA LEU A 946 23.36 10.06 -13.77
C LEU A 946 24.17 8.77 -13.71
N THR A 947 25.17 8.62 -14.59
CA THR A 947 26.08 7.47 -14.56
C THR A 947 26.94 7.52 -13.30
N GLU A 948 27.49 8.67 -12.93
CA GLU A 948 28.29 8.83 -11.71
C GLU A 948 27.45 8.66 -10.43
N GLU A 949 26.19 9.15 -10.45
CA GLU A 949 25.24 8.98 -9.34
C GLU A 949 24.91 7.49 -9.08
N ARG A 950 24.71 6.70 -10.14
CA ARG A 950 24.24 5.31 -10.03
C ARG A 950 25.34 4.26 -10.06
N PHE A 951 26.45 4.52 -10.75
CA PHE A 951 27.61 3.63 -10.86
C PHE A 951 28.78 4.17 -10.03
N ILE A 952 28.64 4.08 -8.71
CA ILE A 952 29.61 4.59 -7.74
C ILE A 952 30.88 3.72 -7.68
N LEU A 953 31.96 4.24 -7.08
CA LEU A 953 33.13 3.42 -6.77
C LEU A 953 32.78 2.34 -5.74
N ASN A 954 33.36 1.15 -5.89
CA ASN A 954 33.19 0.06 -4.93
C ASN A 954 34.16 0.26 -3.74
N PRO A 955 33.69 0.66 -2.54
CA PRO A 955 34.56 0.90 -1.39
C PRO A 955 35.14 -0.39 -0.80
N PHE A 956 34.60 -1.56 -1.17
CA PHE A 956 35.01 -2.86 -0.65
C PHE A 956 35.98 -3.61 -1.57
N SER A 957 36.29 -3.05 -2.74
CA SER A 957 37.16 -3.69 -3.72
C SER A 957 38.57 -3.09 -3.69
N ASN A 958 39.56 -3.97 -3.70
CA ASN A 958 40.97 -3.58 -3.87
C ASN A 958 41.34 -3.36 -5.35
N MET A 959 40.43 -3.63 -6.30
CA MET A 959 40.68 -3.41 -7.72
C MET A 959 40.44 -1.93 -8.10
N PRO A 960 41.45 -1.23 -8.66
CA PRO A 960 41.28 0.14 -9.12
C PRO A 960 40.14 0.28 -10.12
N GLY A 961 39.24 1.24 -9.89
CA GLY A 961 38.11 1.53 -10.79
C GLY A 961 36.97 0.51 -10.71
N ALA A 962 36.97 -0.42 -9.76
CA ALA A 962 35.80 -1.25 -9.49
C ALA A 962 34.59 -0.38 -9.09
N ARG A 963 33.41 -0.73 -9.61
CA ARG A 963 32.17 0.04 -9.40
C ARG A 963 31.10 -0.82 -8.72
N LEU A 964 30.18 -0.15 -8.04
CA LEU A 964 28.89 -0.67 -7.63
C LEU A 964 27.79 0.06 -8.38
N TYR A 965 26.74 -0.66 -8.75
CA TYR A 965 25.51 -0.08 -9.24
C TYR A 965 24.47 -0.04 -8.10
N LYS A 966 23.93 1.15 -7.86
CA LYS A 966 22.86 1.42 -6.89
C LYS A 966 21.50 1.05 -7.49
N THR A 967 20.91 -0.06 -7.06
CA THR A 967 19.70 -0.60 -7.72
C THR A 967 18.44 0.20 -7.39
N GLY A 968 18.36 0.77 -6.18
CA GLY A 968 17.12 1.32 -5.60
C GLY A 968 16.18 0.25 -5.05
N ASP A 969 16.57 -1.02 -5.09
CA ASP A 969 15.80 -2.14 -4.51
C ASP A 969 16.19 -2.34 -3.05
N VAL A 970 15.21 -2.68 -2.22
CA VAL A 970 15.41 -3.04 -0.81
C VAL A 970 15.36 -4.55 -0.68
N ALA A 971 16.37 -5.11 -0.02
CA ALA A 971 16.49 -6.54 0.21
C ALA A 971 17.08 -6.81 1.59
N ARG A 972 17.11 -8.09 1.97
CA ARG A 972 17.89 -8.57 3.12
C ARG A 972 18.52 -9.91 2.83
N TYR A 973 19.65 -10.17 3.48
CA TYR A 973 20.21 -11.52 3.52
C TYR A 973 19.47 -12.40 4.52
N LEU A 974 19.19 -13.63 4.10
CA LEU A 974 18.77 -14.71 4.97
C LEU A 974 19.99 -15.50 5.45
N LEU A 975 19.83 -16.27 6.53
CA LEU A 975 20.92 -17.04 7.12
C LEU A 975 21.57 -18.06 6.18
N ASN A 976 20.80 -18.57 5.23
CA ASN A 976 21.27 -19.51 4.24
C ASN A 976 21.91 -18.83 3.01
N ARG A 977 22.27 -17.54 3.11
CA ARG A 977 22.85 -16.70 2.06
C ARG A 977 21.87 -16.29 0.94
N ASP A 978 20.66 -16.82 0.92
CA ASP A 978 19.64 -16.33 -0.01
C ASP A 978 19.31 -14.85 0.28
N LEU A 979 19.06 -14.10 -0.78
CA LEU A 979 18.51 -12.75 -0.70
C LEU A 979 16.99 -12.82 -0.78
N GLU A 980 16.33 -12.07 0.09
CA GLU A 980 14.88 -11.81 0.02
C GLU A 980 14.66 -10.37 -0.43
N TYR A 981 13.91 -10.21 -1.52
CA TYR A 981 13.49 -8.91 -2.03
C TYR A 981 12.30 -8.38 -1.21
N LEU A 982 12.41 -7.13 -0.74
CA LEU A 982 11.42 -6.49 0.14
C LEU A 982 10.69 -5.32 -0.53
N GLY A 983 11.15 -4.86 -1.70
CA GLY A 983 10.51 -3.78 -2.44
C GLY A 983 11.50 -2.77 -2.99
N ARG A 984 11.04 -1.53 -3.15
CA ARG A 984 11.81 -0.39 -3.67
C ARG A 984 12.01 0.64 -2.59
N ALA A 985 13.19 1.27 -2.59
CA ALA A 985 13.46 2.45 -1.76
C ALA A 985 12.85 3.72 -2.37
N ASP A 986 12.58 3.71 -3.67
CA ASP A 986 11.93 4.79 -4.41
C ASP A 986 10.54 4.41 -4.91
N GLN A 987 9.95 5.24 -5.77
CA GLN A 987 8.58 5.09 -6.27
C GLN A 987 8.47 4.26 -7.55
N GLN A 988 9.59 3.73 -8.05
CA GLN A 988 9.58 2.91 -9.25
C GLN A 988 8.79 1.62 -9.03
N VAL A 989 8.15 1.12 -10.09
CA VAL A 989 7.31 -0.09 -10.02
C VAL A 989 7.58 -0.99 -11.22
N GLN A 990 7.33 -2.30 -11.05
CA GLN A 990 7.33 -3.28 -12.13
C GLN A 990 5.89 -3.71 -12.40
N ILE A 991 5.38 -3.47 -13.61
CA ILE A 991 4.02 -3.86 -14.01
C ILE A 991 4.11 -4.72 -15.26
N ARG A 992 3.69 -5.99 -15.18
CA ARG A 992 3.71 -6.96 -16.30
C ARG A 992 5.11 -7.10 -16.90
N GLY A 993 6.13 -7.05 -16.04
CA GLY A 993 7.55 -7.05 -16.41
C GLY A 993 8.10 -5.72 -16.94
N PHE A 994 7.28 -4.68 -17.11
CA PHE A 994 7.75 -3.37 -17.54
C PHE A 994 8.16 -2.52 -16.34
N ARG A 995 9.36 -1.95 -16.42
CA ARG A 995 9.86 -0.96 -15.47
C ARG A 995 9.18 0.38 -15.73
N VAL A 996 8.35 0.83 -14.79
CA VAL A 996 7.58 2.08 -14.89
C VAL A 996 8.00 3.02 -13.76
N GLU A 997 8.26 4.27 -14.12
CA GLU A 997 8.47 5.37 -13.17
C GLU A 997 7.18 6.20 -13.12
N PRO A 998 6.40 6.16 -12.02
CA PRO A 998 5.20 6.98 -11.91
C PRO A 998 5.49 8.47 -12.13
N GLY A 999 6.68 8.95 -11.71
CA GLY A 999 7.16 10.30 -11.97
C GLY A 999 7.25 10.68 -13.45
N GLU A 1000 7.53 9.74 -14.37
CA GLU A 1000 7.52 10.02 -15.82
C GLU A 1000 6.08 10.30 -16.31
N ILE A 1001 5.10 9.59 -15.73
CA ILE A 1001 3.68 9.81 -16.03
C ILE A 1001 3.20 11.13 -15.43
N GLU A 1002 3.58 11.41 -14.18
CA GLU A 1002 3.26 12.65 -13.47
C GLU A 1002 3.82 13.87 -14.21
N ALA A 1003 5.06 13.80 -14.70
CA ALA A 1003 5.68 14.87 -15.47
C ALA A 1003 4.89 15.17 -16.76
N VAL A 1004 4.54 14.16 -17.55
CA VAL A 1004 3.76 14.35 -18.78
C VAL A 1004 2.34 14.86 -18.50
N LEU A 1005 1.71 14.39 -17.42
CA LEU A 1005 0.40 14.89 -16.98
C LEU A 1005 0.45 16.36 -16.60
N THR A 1006 1.51 16.78 -15.89
CA THR A 1006 1.71 18.17 -15.45
C THR A 1006 1.95 19.14 -16.62
N GLU A 1007 2.40 18.65 -17.77
CA GLU A 1007 2.50 19.47 -19.00
C GLU A 1007 1.13 19.87 -19.57
N HIS A 1008 0.04 19.20 -19.20
CA HIS A 1008 -1.30 19.52 -19.68
C HIS A 1008 -1.86 20.71 -18.90
N ASN A 1009 -2.24 21.80 -19.59
CA ASN A 1009 -2.67 23.07 -18.98
C ASN A 1009 -3.80 22.95 -17.94
N ALA A 1010 -4.65 21.93 -18.05
CA ALA A 1010 -5.75 21.70 -17.11
C ALA A 1010 -5.33 20.99 -15.81
N VAL A 1011 -4.11 20.42 -15.72
CA VAL A 1011 -3.61 19.69 -14.56
C VAL A 1011 -2.70 20.62 -13.74
N GLY A 1012 -3.10 20.93 -12.50
CA GLY A 1012 -2.31 21.75 -11.59
C GLY A 1012 -1.35 20.92 -10.74
N GLN A 1013 -1.84 19.82 -10.19
CA GLN A 1013 -1.04 18.84 -9.43
C GLN A 1013 -1.46 17.43 -9.84
N THR A 1014 -0.53 16.47 -9.79
CA THR A 1014 -0.86 15.07 -10.05
C THR A 1014 0.04 14.15 -9.25
N VAL A 1015 -0.50 12.98 -8.89
CA VAL A 1015 0.22 11.86 -8.31
C VAL A 1015 -0.27 10.59 -8.96
N VAL A 1016 0.67 9.74 -9.39
CA VAL A 1016 0.38 8.44 -9.99
C VAL A 1016 0.83 7.36 -9.01
N ILE A 1017 -0.05 6.40 -8.74
CA ILE A 1017 0.28 5.24 -7.93
C ILE A 1017 -0.05 3.96 -8.67
N VAL A 1018 0.62 2.88 -8.28
CA VAL A 1018 0.13 1.53 -8.56
C VAL A 1018 -0.80 1.14 -7.43
N ARG A 1019 -1.99 0.71 -7.83
CA ARG A 1019 -2.99 0.17 -6.92
C ARG A 1019 -3.19 -1.31 -7.23
N GLU A 1020 -3.32 -2.09 -6.19
CA GLU A 1020 -3.55 -3.54 -6.26
C GLU A 1020 -4.72 -3.86 -5.31
N ASP A 1021 -5.91 -4.02 -5.87
CA ASP A 1021 -7.13 -4.34 -5.09
C ASP A 1021 -7.33 -5.86 -4.96
N GLN A 1022 -6.69 -6.65 -5.83
CA GLN A 1022 -6.58 -8.11 -5.77
C GLN A 1022 -5.14 -8.52 -6.10
N ALA A 1023 -4.62 -9.56 -5.44
CA ALA A 1023 -3.26 -10.04 -5.64
C ALA A 1023 -2.98 -10.37 -7.12
N GLY A 1024 -1.96 -9.74 -7.71
CA GLY A 1024 -1.55 -9.90 -9.11
C GLY A 1024 -2.27 -8.97 -10.12
N ASP A 1025 -3.22 -8.14 -9.70
CA ASP A 1025 -3.91 -7.17 -10.57
C ASP A 1025 -3.44 -5.73 -10.32
N GLN A 1026 -2.16 -5.49 -10.62
CA GLN A 1026 -1.57 -4.16 -10.51
C GLN A 1026 -2.04 -3.23 -11.63
N ARG A 1027 -2.54 -2.05 -11.25
CA ARG A 1027 -3.01 -1.02 -12.17
C ARG A 1027 -2.50 0.37 -11.79
N LEU A 1028 -2.17 1.16 -12.81
CA LEU A 1028 -1.83 2.57 -12.65
C LEU A 1028 -3.11 3.40 -12.46
N VAL A 1029 -3.11 4.25 -11.43
CA VAL A 1029 -4.17 5.21 -11.15
C VAL A 1029 -3.54 6.59 -11.04
N ALA A 1030 -4.04 7.54 -11.84
CA ALA A 1030 -3.63 8.94 -11.78
C ALA A 1030 -4.63 9.75 -10.95
N TYR A 1031 -4.14 10.40 -9.90
CA TYR A 1031 -4.88 11.40 -9.13
C TYR A 1031 -4.42 12.77 -9.60
N PHE A 1032 -5.36 13.69 -9.81
CA PHE A 1032 -5.00 15.03 -10.25
C PHE A 1032 -5.92 16.09 -9.65
N VAL A 1033 -5.39 17.32 -9.55
CA VAL A 1033 -6.12 18.52 -9.15
C VAL A 1033 -6.15 19.45 -10.35
N SER A 1034 -7.33 19.93 -10.72
CA SER A 1034 -7.50 20.81 -11.88
C SER A 1034 -6.90 22.20 -11.64
N ALA A 1035 -6.18 22.73 -12.63
CA ALA A 1035 -5.55 24.07 -12.58
C ALA A 1035 -6.56 25.22 -12.78
N SER A 1036 -7.72 24.93 -13.37
CA SER A 1036 -8.78 25.89 -13.72
C SER A 1036 -10.16 25.29 -13.41
N HIS A 1037 -11.20 26.15 -13.35
CA HIS A 1037 -12.61 25.70 -13.21
C HIS A 1037 -13.20 25.09 -14.50
N ASP A 1038 -12.45 25.12 -15.60
CA ASP A 1038 -12.86 24.46 -16.85
C ASP A 1038 -12.70 22.94 -16.70
N ALA A 1039 -13.78 22.20 -16.97
CA ALA A 1039 -13.79 20.74 -16.84
C ALA A 1039 -12.87 20.10 -17.89
N VAL A 1040 -11.85 19.36 -17.43
CA VAL A 1040 -11.04 18.49 -18.29
C VAL A 1040 -11.60 17.08 -18.24
N THR A 1041 -11.79 16.47 -19.42
CA THR A 1041 -12.29 15.11 -19.48
C THR A 1041 -11.14 14.10 -19.31
N VAL A 1042 -11.44 12.95 -18.70
CA VAL A 1042 -10.49 11.82 -18.62
C VAL A 1042 -10.01 11.39 -20.02
N ILE A 1043 -10.87 11.53 -21.03
CA ILE A 1043 -10.56 11.21 -22.43
C ILE A 1043 -9.45 12.12 -22.95
N GLU A 1044 -9.49 13.43 -22.65
CA GLU A 1044 -8.46 14.39 -23.05
C GLU A 1044 -7.12 14.08 -22.38
N LEU A 1045 -7.10 13.84 -21.07
CA LEU A 1045 -5.87 13.50 -20.33
C LEU A 1045 -5.26 12.19 -20.86
N ARG A 1046 -6.08 11.17 -21.09
CA ARG A 1046 -5.62 9.89 -21.64
C ARG A 1046 -5.08 10.05 -23.07
N LYS A 1047 -5.74 10.88 -23.89
CA LYS A 1047 -5.29 11.19 -25.25
C LYS A 1047 -3.95 11.92 -25.23
N HIS A 1048 -3.77 12.89 -24.35
CA HIS A 1048 -2.50 13.61 -24.16
C HIS A 1048 -1.38 12.63 -23.79
N LEU A 1049 -1.58 11.78 -22.78
CA LEU A 1049 -0.56 10.80 -22.37
C LEU A 1049 -0.16 9.85 -23.50
N ARG A 1050 -1.12 9.35 -24.30
CA ARG A 1050 -0.85 8.44 -25.43
C ARG A 1050 0.00 9.05 -26.54
N THR A 1051 0.11 10.38 -26.61
CA THR A 1051 1.01 11.02 -27.60
C THR A 1051 2.49 10.89 -27.23
N LYS A 1052 2.80 10.69 -25.93
CA LYS A 1052 4.17 10.76 -25.39
C LYS A 1052 4.64 9.48 -24.73
N LEU A 1053 3.72 8.76 -24.09
CA LEU A 1053 4.02 7.58 -23.27
C LEU A 1053 3.57 6.28 -23.96
N PRO A 1054 4.34 5.18 -23.81
CA PRO A 1054 3.90 3.86 -24.24
C PRO A 1054 2.58 3.42 -23.58
N GLU A 1055 1.81 2.57 -24.25
CA GLU A 1055 0.47 2.15 -23.78
C GLU A 1055 0.49 1.52 -22.38
N TYR A 1056 1.57 0.80 -22.01
CA TYR A 1056 1.69 0.18 -20.68
C TYR A 1056 1.90 1.19 -19.52
N MET A 1057 2.24 2.45 -19.84
CA MET A 1057 2.38 3.54 -18.86
C MET A 1057 1.11 4.38 -18.71
N ILE A 1058 0.07 4.12 -19.51
CA ILE A 1058 -1.16 4.90 -19.47
C ILE A 1058 -2.01 4.46 -18.26
N PRO A 1059 -2.37 5.36 -17.33
CA PRO A 1059 -3.23 5.04 -16.20
C PRO A 1059 -4.59 4.49 -16.62
N GLN A 1060 -5.06 3.47 -15.91
CA GLN A 1060 -6.36 2.85 -16.15
C GLN A 1060 -7.48 3.74 -15.63
N HIS A 1061 -7.25 4.39 -14.47
CA HIS A 1061 -8.19 5.28 -13.83
C HIS A 1061 -7.60 6.67 -13.62
N PHE A 1062 -8.46 7.67 -13.68
CA PHE A 1062 -8.16 9.08 -13.41
C PHE A 1062 -9.14 9.55 -12.36
N VAL A 1063 -8.63 10.08 -11.26
CA VAL A 1063 -9.44 10.54 -10.13
C VAL A 1063 -9.12 12.00 -9.89
N GLU A 1064 -10.10 12.86 -10.18
CA GLU A 1064 -10.01 14.28 -9.85
C GLU A 1064 -10.25 14.48 -8.35
N LEU A 1065 -9.39 15.28 -7.71
CA LEU A 1065 -9.49 15.64 -6.30
C LEU A 1065 -9.53 17.16 -6.17
N ASP A 1066 -10.27 17.65 -5.18
CA ASP A 1066 -10.25 19.08 -4.81
C ASP A 1066 -8.85 19.52 -4.36
N ALA A 1067 -8.13 18.62 -3.67
CA ALA A 1067 -6.73 18.78 -3.27
C ALA A 1067 -6.09 17.40 -3.03
N LEU A 1068 -4.78 17.29 -3.22
CA LEU A 1068 -4.04 16.09 -2.83
C LEU A 1068 -4.01 15.96 -1.29
N PRO A 1069 -4.32 14.79 -0.72
CA PRO A 1069 -4.20 14.57 0.71
C PRO A 1069 -2.74 14.70 1.13
N LEU A 1070 -2.48 15.40 2.24
CA LEU A 1070 -1.12 15.62 2.76
C LEU A 1070 -0.98 14.99 4.15
N THR A 1071 0.18 14.42 4.41
CA THR A 1071 0.64 14.02 5.76
C THR A 1071 0.82 15.28 6.64
N PRO A 1072 0.88 15.15 7.98
CA PRO A 1072 1.20 16.27 8.87
C PRO A 1072 2.52 17.00 8.52
N SER A 1073 3.45 16.32 7.84
CA SER A 1073 4.72 16.88 7.34
C SER A 1073 4.61 17.68 6.04
N GLY A 1074 3.43 17.77 5.44
CA GLY A 1074 3.19 18.48 4.18
C GLY A 1074 3.52 17.68 2.90
N LYS A 1075 3.97 16.42 3.01
CA LYS A 1075 4.14 15.49 1.87
C LYS A 1075 2.81 14.85 1.49
N VAL A 1076 2.61 14.48 0.22
CA VAL A 1076 1.39 13.77 -0.23
C VAL A 1076 1.23 12.43 0.51
N ASP A 1077 0.08 12.26 1.15
CA ASP A 1077 -0.33 11.01 1.79
C ASP A 1077 -0.99 10.08 0.77
N ARG A 1078 -0.16 9.23 0.16
CA ARG A 1078 -0.61 8.26 -0.85
C ARG A 1078 -1.57 7.20 -0.28
N ARG A 1079 -1.53 6.94 1.04
CA ARG A 1079 -2.44 5.96 1.69
C ARG A 1079 -3.84 6.53 1.86
N ALA A 1080 -3.95 7.85 1.97
CA ALA A 1080 -5.22 8.56 2.06
C ALA A 1080 -5.89 8.81 0.70
N LEU A 1081 -5.25 8.43 -0.43
CA LEU A 1081 -5.85 8.57 -1.75
C LEU A 1081 -7.07 7.64 -1.89
N PRO A 1082 -8.22 8.16 -2.35
CA PRO A 1082 -9.45 7.38 -2.40
C PRO A 1082 -9.39 6.29 -3.47
N ALA A 1083 -10.16 5.22 -3.26
CA ALA A 1083 -10.40 4.24 -4.32
C ALA A 1083 -11.05 4.91 -5.54
N PRO A 1084 -10.68 4.53 -6.79
CA PRO A 1084 -11.49 4.91 -7.95
C PRO A 1084 -12.92 4.38 -7.74
N GLN A 1085 -13.92 5.26 -7.77
CA GLN A 1085 -15.32 4.82 -7.75
C GLN A 1085 -15.63 4.13 -9.09
N GLU A 1086 -16.25 2.95 -9.06
CA GLU A 1086 -16.59 2.17 -10.28
C GLU A 1086 -17.76 2.76 -11.10
N ASP A 1087 -18.25 3.97 -10.80
CA ASP A 1087 -19.41 4.53 -11.47
C ASP A 1087 -19.23 5.97 -11.97
N ARG A 1088 -19.75 6.15 -13.20
CA ARG A 1088 -20.05 7.38 -13.96
C ARG A 1088 -18.92 8.10 -14.69
N GLN A 1089 -19.00 8.07 -16.02
CA GLN A 1089 -18.85 9.25 -16.90
C GLN A 1089 -19.21 8.91 -18.37
N THR A 1090 -20.50 8.96 -18.75
CA THR A 1090 -20.99 9.17 -20.14
C THR A 1090 -22.49 9.56 -20.15
N GLU A 1091 -22.91 10.64 -19.47
CA GLU A 1091 -24.32 11.10 -19.55
C GLU A 1091 -24.61 12.07 -20.72
N GLU A 1092 -23.62 12.58 -21.48
CA GLU A 1092 -23.90 13.59 -22.51
C GLU A 1092 -24.15 13.06 -23.95
N THR A 1093 -23.91 11.78 -24.25
CA THR A 1093 -24.08 11.20 -25.60
C THR A 1093 -24.64 9.76 -25.63
N TYR A 1094 -25.42 9.34 -24.64
CA TYR A 1094 -25.98 7.98 -24.63
C TYR A 1094 -27.04 7.77 -25.73
N VAL A 1095 -26.75 6.84 -26.65
CA VAL A 1095 -27.70 6.33 -27.65
C VAL A 1095 -27.86 4.82 -27.43
N ALA A 1096 -29.05 4.38 -27.02
CA ALA A 1096 -29.30 2.97 -26.70
C ALA A 1096 -29.16 2.04 -27.93
N PRO A 1097 -28.76 0.76 -27.73
CA PRO A 1097 -28.76 -0.27 -28.77
C PRO A 1097 -30.11 -0.39 -29.49
N GLN A 1098 -30.10 -0.25 -30.83
CA GLN A 1098 -31.30 -0.12 -31.65
C GLN A 1098 -31.70 -1.45 -32.32
N ASN A 1099 -30.74 -2.33 -32.60
CA ASN A 1099 -30.99 -3.64 -33.21
C ASN A 1099 -30.48 -4.83 -32.38
N GLU A 1100 -30.92 -6.06 -32.71
CA GLU A 1100 -30.59 -7.26 -31.94
C GLU A 1100 -29.08 -7.58 -31.89
N VAL A 1101 -28.32 -7.23 -32.93
CA VAL A 1101 -26.86 -7.41 -32.92
C VAL A 1101 -26.23 -6.42 -31.95
N GLU A 1102 -26.63 -5.15 -31.97
CA GLU A 1102 -26.18 -4.13 -31.03
C GLU A 1102 -26.54 -4.49 -29.59
N LYS A 1103 -27.73 -5.03 -29.32
CA LYS A 1103 -28.15 -5.46 -27.96
C LYS A 1103 -27.29 -6.61 -27.42
N VAL A 1104 -26.92 -7.57 -28.27
CA VAL A 1104 -26.05 -8.69 -27.87
C VAL A 1104 -24.63 -8.20 -27.64
N VAL A 1105 -24.10 -7.35 -28.51
CA VAL A 1105 -22.77 -6.75 -28.34
C VAL A 1105 -22.72 -5.89 -27.07
N ALA A 1106 -23.74 -5.05 -26.85
CA ALA A 1106 -23.86 -4.24 -25.64
C ALA A 1106 -23.87 -5.10 -24.38
N ARG A 1107 -24.68 -6.16 -24.31
CA ARG A 1107 -24.70 -7.08 -23.16
C ARG A 1107 -23.33 -7.72 -22.90
N ILE A 1108 -22.64 -8.16 -23.96
CA ILE A 1108 -21.29 -8.73 -23.83
C ILE A 1108 -20.32 -7.69 -23.27
N TRP A 1109 -20.42 -6.44 -23.70
CA TRP A 1109 -19.58 -5.36 -23.19
C TRP A 1109 -19.93 -5.00 -21.74
N GLU A 1110 -21.21 -4.95 -21.39
CA GLU A 1110 -21.65 -4.69 -20.00
C GLU A 1110 -21.11 -5.77 -19.04
N GLU A 1111 -21.14 -7.04 -19.46
CA GLU A 1111 -20.57 -8.15 -18.69
C GLU A 1111 -19.04 -8.07 -18.54
N LEU A 1112 -18.34 -7.65 -19.60
CA LEU A 1112 -16.86 -7.64 -19.62
C LEU A 1112 -16.26 -6.40 -18.98
N LEU A 1113 -16.85 -5.25 -19.23
CA LEU A 1113 -16.39 -3.95 -18.75
C LEU A 1113 -16.98 -3.60 -17.37
N ARG A 1114 -18.01 -4.34 -16.92
CA ARG A 1114 -18.80 -4.07 -15.71
C ARG A 1114 -19.47 -2.68 -15.70
N VAL A 1115 -19.65 -2.09 -16.89
CA VAL A 1115 -20.33 -0.82 -17.10
C VAL A 1115 -21.76 -1.10 -17.55
N LYS A 1116 -22.77 -0.49 -16.90
CA LYS A 1116 -24.19 -0.61 -17.30
C LYS A 1116 -24.58 0.52 -18.25
N ASN A 1117 -25.54 0.26 -19.15
CA ASN A 1117 -26.10 1.25 -20.11
C ASN A 1117 -25.05 1.75 -21.11
N ILE A 1118 -24.40 0.85 -21.84
CA ILE A 1118 -23.42 1.20 -22.88
C ILE A 1118 -24.12 1.71 -24.14
N GLY A 1119 -23.80 2.93 -24.57
CA GLY A 1119 -24.31 3.56 -25.79
C GLY A 1119 -23.66 3.02 -27.06
N ILE A 1120 -24.35 3.09 -28.20
CA ILE A 1120 -23.85 2.50 -29.46
C ILE A 1120 -22.61 3.19 -30.02
N HIS A 1121 -22.37 4.44 -29.63
CA HIS A 1121 -21.22 5.25 -30.03
C HIS A 1121 -20.07 5.16 -29.02
N ASP A 1122 -20.27 4.54 -27.87
CA ASP A 1122 -19.22 4.40 -26.87
C ASP A 1122 -18.12 3.48 -27.40
N SER A 1123 -16.87 3.87 -27.18
CA SER A 1123 -15.73 3.07 -27.59
C SER A 1123 -15.37 2.04 -26.51
N PHE A 1124 -15.12 0.80 -26.93
CA PHE A 1124 -14.67 -0.29 -26.06
C PHE A 1124 -13.45 0.11 -25.22
N PHE A 1125 -12.49 0.78 -25.85
CA PHE A 1125 -11.22 1.16 -25.23
C PHE A 1125 -11.34 2.42 -24.36
N GLU A 1126 -12.32 3.29 -24.64
CA GLU A 1126 -12.58 4.47 -23.82
C GLU A 1126 -13.27 4.08 -22.50
N LEU A 1127 -14.14 3.06 -22.57
CA LEU A 1127 -14.84 2.45 -21.43
C LEU A 1127 -13.98 1.50 -20.58
N GLY A 1128 -12.65 1.54 -20.71
CA GLY A 1128 -11.73 0.72 -19.92
C GLY A 1128 -11.45 -0.67 -20.50
N GLY A 1129 -11.91 -0.96 -21.72
CA GLY A 1129 -11.54 -2.15 -22.46
C GLY A 1129 -10.05 -2.18 -22.76
N ASN A 1130 -9.41 -3.31 -22.52
CA ASN A 1130 -8.00 -3.55 -22.82
C ASN A 1130 -7.86 -4.80 -23.70
N SER A 1131 -6.64 -5.11 -24.15
CA SER A 1131 -6.39 -6.26 -25.03
C SER A 1131 -6.85 -7.59 -24.44
N LEU A 1132 -6.80 -7.78 -23.11
CA LEU A 1132 -7.29 -8.99 -22.44
C LEU A 1132 -8.83 -9.08 -22.48
N LEU A 1133 -9.52 -7.98 -22.19
CA LEU A 1133 -10.97 -7.90 -22.29
C LEU A 1133 -11.44 -8.04 -23.74
N LEU A 1134 -10.66 -7.57 -24.70
CA LEU A 1134 -10.93 -7.70 -26.13
C LEU A 1134 -10.84 -9.16 -26.61
N VAL A 1135 -9.88 -9.94 -26.09
CA VAL A 1135 -9.81 -11.39 -26.34
C VAL A 1135 -11.04 -12.11 -25.76
N ARG A 1136 -11.47 -11.76 -24.54
CA ARG A 1136 -12.68 -12.31 -23.93
C ARG A 1136 -13.95 -11.92 -24.71
N MET A 1137 -14.01 -10.69 -25.18
CA MET A 1137 -15.07 -10.18 -26.06
C MET A 1137 -15.13 -10.96 -27.36
N LEU A 1138 -13.98 -11.16 -28.00
CA LEU A 1138 -13.88 -11.95 -29.23
C LEU A 1138 -14.44 -13.35 -29.04
N HIS A 1139 -14.06 -14.06 -27.97
CA HIS A 1139 -14.59 -15.39 -27.66
C HIS A 1139 -16.12 -15.39 -27.50
N LYS A 1140 -16.66 -14.48 -26.68
CA LYS A 1140 -18.11 -14.36 -26.46
C LYS A 1140 -18.88 -13.99 -27.74
N LEU A 1141 -18.29 -13.16 -28.60
CA LEU A 1141 -18.87 -12.82 -29.91
C LEU A 1141 -18.83 -14.02 -30.86
N GLN A 1142 -17.75 -14.80 -30.86
CA GLN A 1142 -17.64 -16.01 -31.67
C GLN A 1142 -18.68 -17.07 -31.23
N GLU A 1143 -18.88 -17.26 -29.93
CA GLU A 1143 -19.93 -18.12 -29.37
C GLU A 1143 -21.34 -17.63 -29.76
N SER A 1144 -21.60 -16.33 -29.63
CA SER A 1144 -22.92 -15.74 -29.85
C SER A 1144 -23.32 -15.65 -31.32
N PHE A 1145 -22.35 -15.52 -32.23
CA PHE A 1145 -22.61 -15.30 -33.66
C PHE A 1145 -22.08 -16.41 -34.59
N ALA A 1146 -21.43 -17.44 -34.05
CA ALA A 1146 -20.89 -18.60 -34.77
C ALA A 1146 -20.03 -18.24 -36.01
N LYS A 1147 -19.06 -17.33 -35.83
CA LYS A 1147 -18.19 -16.81 -36.91
C LYS A 1147 -16.75 -16.71 -36.46
N GLU A 1148 -15.80 -16.91 -37.37
CA GLU A 1148 -14.41 -16.48 -37.17
C GLU A 1148 -14.32 -14.95 -37.23
N LEU A 1149 -13.86 -14.35 -36.14
CA LEU A 1149 -13.58 -12.93 -35.99
C LEU A 1149 -12.11 -12.81 -35.63
N SER A 1150 -11.40 -11.84 -36.19
CA SER A 1150 -10.02 -11.54 -35.82
C SER A 1150 -9.96 -10.37 -34.84
N ILE A 1151 -8.89 -10.32 -34.04
CA ILE A 1151 -8.61 -9.20 -33.13
C ILE A 1151 -8.46 -7.89 -33.91
N VAL A 1152 -7.82 -7.93 -35.09
CA VAL A 1152 -7.66 -6.77 -35.98
C VAL A 1152 -9.01 -6.17 -36.39
N GLU A 1153 -10.02 -7.01 -36.65
CA GLU A 1153 -11.38 -6.56 -36.97
C GLU A 1153 -12.04 -5.85 -35.76
N MET A 1154 -11.72 -6.25 -34.53
CA MET A 1154 -12.25 -5.60 -33.32
C MET A 1154 -11.59 -4.24 -33.06
N PHE A 1155 -10.28 -4.12 -33.31
CA PHE A 1155 -9.58 -2.82 -33.24
C PHE A 1155 -10.07 -1.82 -34.30
N ARG A 1156 -10.44 -2.31 -35.49
CA ARG A 1156 -11.00 -1.47 -36.58
C ARG A 1156 -12.43 -1.02 -36.34
N HIS A 1157 -13.14 -1.65 -35.41
CA HIS A 1157 -14.54 -1.38 -35.11
C HIS A 1157 -14.72 -1.18 -33.60
N PRO A 1158 -14.17 -0.07 -33.06
CA PRO A 1158 -14.05 0.12 -31.62
C PRO A 1158 -15.36 0.53 -30.94
N THR A 1159 -16.48 0.69 -31.67
CA THR A 1159 -17.80 1.07 -31.14
C THR A 1159 -18.83 -0.01 -31.44
N ILE A 1160 -19.89 -0.10 -30.62
CA ILE A 1160 -20.98 -1.07 -30.83
C ILE A 1160 -21.63 -0.88 -32.21
N GLU A 1161 -21.84 0.36 -32.65
CA GLU A 1161 -22.42 0.66 -33.95
C GLU A 1161 -21.56 0.12 -35.12
N THR A 1162 -20.25 0.39 -35.08
CA THR A 1162 -19.33 -0.03 -36.16
C THR A 1162 -19.15 -1.56 -36.16
N LEU A 1163 -19.08 -2.16 -34.98
CA LEU A 1163 -18.96 -3.60 -34.80
C LEU A 1163 -20.23 -4.34 -35.24
N ALA A 1164 -21.41 -3.85 -34.86
CA ALA A 1164 -22.68 -4.45 -35.25
C ALA A 1164 -22.93 -4.35 -36.76
N LYS A 1165 -22.57 -3.22 -37.40
CA LYS A 1165 -22.61 -3.07 -38.87
C LYS A 1165 -21.69 -4.10 -39.54
N PHE A 1166 -20.46 -4.27 -39.04
CA PHE A 1166 -19.52 -5.25 -39.55
C PHE A 1166 -20.05 -6.69 -39.43
N LEU A 1167 -20.54 -7.08 -38.25
CA LEU A 1167 -21.11 -8.41 -38.00
C LEU A 1167 -22.31 -8.70 -38.91
N THR A 1168 -23.15 -7.71 -39.15
CA THR A 1168 -24.34 -7.80 -40.02
C THR A 1168 -23.96 -7.92 -41.50
N GLN A 1169 -22.97 -7.16 -41.98
CA GLN A 1169 -22.47 -7.28 -43.35
C GLN A 1169 -21.84 -8.64 -43.63
N LYS A 1170 -21.05 -9.17 -42.67
CA LYS A 1170 -20.49 -10.54 -42.75
C LYS A 1170 -21.61 -11.59 -42.80
N GLN A 1171 -22.74 -11.35 -42.12
CA GLN A 1171 -23.93 -12.23 -42.15
C GLN A 1171 -24.66 -12.22 -43.51
N LYS A 1172 -24.81 -11.04 -44.14
CA LYS A 1172 -25.43 -10.90 -45.47
C LYS A 1172 -24.60 -11.56 -46.57
N LYS A 1173 -23.25 -11.44 -46.52
CA LYS A 1173 -22.34 -12.15 -47.44
C LYS A 1173 -22.43 -13.67 -47.26
N ALA A 1174 -22.43 -14.19 -46.03
CA ALA A 1174 -22.56 -15.63 -45.79
C ALA A 1174 -23.91 -16.20 -46.30
N ARG A 1175 -25.02 -15.46 -46.15
CA ARG A 1175 -26.33 -15.86 -46.68
C ARG A 1175 -26.40 -15.81 -48.22
N SER A 1176 -25.81 -14.80 -48.89
CA SER A 1176 -25.84 -14.73 -50.35
C SER A 1176 -25.02 -15.85 -51.02
N PHE A 1177 -23.92 -16.28 -50.39
CA PHE A 1177 -23.13 -17.43 -50.85
C PHE A 1177 -23.92 -18.75 -50.73
N ALA A 1178 -24.69 -18.95 -49.65
CA ALA A 1178 -25.55 -20.13 -49.48
C ALA A 1178 -26.69 -20.19 -50.52
N THR A 1179 -27.35 -19.05 -50.82
CA THR A 1179 -28.45 -19.00 -51.81
C THR A 1179 -27.94 -19.24 -53.24
N THR A 1180 -26.74 -18.76 -53.57
CA THR A 1180 -26.13 -18.98 -54.89
C THR A 1180 -25.76 -20.45 -55.09
N HIS A 1181 -25.28 -21.12 -54.03
CA HIS A 1181 -24.93 -22.55 -54.08
C HIS A 1181 -26.16 -23.45 -54.30
N ASP A 1182 -27.30 -23.13 -53.68
CA ASP A 1182 -28.55 -23.88 -53.86
C ASP A 1182 -29.19 -23.67 -55.24
N ILE A 1183 -29.08 -22.48 -55.83
CA ILE A 1183 -29.56 -22.21 -57.19
C ILE A 1183 -28.72 -22.98 -58.22
N VAL A 1184 -27.39 -23.01 -58.06
CA VAL A 1184 -26.48 -23.78 -58.93
C VAL A 1184 -26.72 -25.29 -58.81
N LYS A 1185 -27.03 -25.78 -57.59
CA LYS A 1185 -27.35 -27.19 -57.35
C LYS A 1185 -28.67 -27.60 -58.01
N LYS A 1186 -29.72 -26.79 -57.88
CA LYS A 1186 -31.02 -27.00 -58.56
C LYS A 1186 -30.92 -26.92 -60.09
N GLN A 1187 -30.10 -26.03 -60.63
CA GLN A 1187 -29.85 -25.97 -62.08
C GLN A 1187 -29.10 -27.21 -62.59
N LYS A 1188 -28.08 -27.71 -61.86
CA LYS A 1188 -27.37 -28.95 -62.21
C LYS A 1188 -28.27 -30.18 -62.15
N GLU A 1189 -29.21 -30.25 -61.21
CA GLU A 1189 -30.18 -31.35 -61.11
C GLU A 1189 -31.24 -31.30 -62.23
N SER A 1190 -31.73 -30.11 -62.58
CA SER A 1190 -32.62 -29.90 -63.73
C SER A 1190 -31.95 -30.33 -65.05
N LEU A 1191 -30.68 -29.94 -65.25
CA LEU A 1191 -29.91 -30.30 -66.44
C LEU A 1191 -29.65 -31.83 -66.52
N LYS A 1192 -29.40 -32.49 -65.38
CA LYS A 1192 -29.29 -33.95 -65.29
C LYS A 1192 -30.62 -34.66 -65.61
N ARG A 1193 -31.76 -34.09 -65.18
CA ARG A 1193 -33.09 -34.63 -65.47
C ARG A 1193 -33.47 -34.48 -66.94
N GLN A 1194 -33.16 -33.35 -67.57
CA GLN A 1194 -33.33 -33.15 -69.01
C GLN A 1194 -32.43 -34.07 -69.84
N LYS A 1195 -31.17 -34.27 -69.44
CA LYS A 1195 -30.29 -35.25 -70.09
C LYS A 1195 -30.82 -36.67 -69.98
N ARG A 1196 -31.33 -37.10 -68.82
CA ARG A 1196 -31.95 -38.43 -68.65
C ARG A 1196 -33.20 -38.63 -69.51
N LEU A 1197 -34.04 -37.60 -69.65
CA LEU A 1197 -35.23 -37.64 -70.52
C LEU A 1197 -34.85 -37.66 -72.01
N ALA A 1198 -33.78 -36.98 -72.42
CA ALA A 1198 -33.27 -37.03 -73.78
C ALA A 1198 -32.63 -38.39 -74.12
N THR A 1199 -31.95 -39.03 -73.15
CA THR A 1199 -31.40 -40.39 -73.33
C THR A 1199 -32.52 -41.44 -73.38
N ALA A 1200 -33.57 -41.29 -72.57
CA ALA A 1200 -34.73 -42.20 -72.59
C ALA A 1200 -35.55 -42.11 -73.89
N ARG A 1201 -35.65 -40.92 -74.51
CA ARG A 1201 -36.30 -40.75 -75.83
C ARG A 1201 -35.46 -41.26 -77.00
N ARG A 1202 -34.14 -41.35 -76.86
CA ARG A 1202 -33.26 -41.97 -77.87
C ARG A 1202 -33.30 -43.50 -77.82
N GLN A 1203 -33.55 -44.10 -76.66
CA GLN A 1203 -33.66 -45.56 -76.50
C GLN A 1203 -35.06 -46.12 -76.85
N SER A 1204 -36.02 -45.29 -77.26
CA SER A 1204 -37.37 -45.72 -77.68
C SER A 1204 -37.61 -45.61 -79.19
N HIS A 1205 -36.60 -45.24 -79.98
CA HIS A 1205 -36.66 -45.15 -81.45
C HIS A 1205 -35.47 -45.80 -82.19
N GLU A 1206 -34.68 -46.59 -81.48
CA GLU A 1206 -33.83 -47.67 -81.99
C GLU A 1206 -34.28 -48.97 -81.31
#